data_AF-A0A960TUH3-F1
#
_entry.id   AF-A0A960TUH3-F1
#
_cell.length_a   1.000
_cell.length_b   1.000
_cell.length_c   1.000
_cell.angle_alpha   90.00
_cell.angle_beta   90.00
_cell.angle_gamma   90.00
#
_symmetry.space_group_name_H-M   'P 1'
#
loop_
_entity.id
_entity.type
_entity.pdbx_description
1 polymer ?
#
loop_
_entity_poly.entity_id
_entity_poly.type
_entity_poly.pdbx_seq_one_letter_code
_entity_poly.pdbx_strand_id
1 'polypeptide(L)'
;PQGNHGEDVKELSYFLDAVPTASYLRALYRYPQAEFPYARLVEENARRGLEDPEFELEDTGVLDDGRVWDVGVEYAKASPDDVLIRLTLDNRGPDAAALHVLPQLWLRNTWSWGREGDGFWPRGAITRAEDGGLLADHPSLGRYRLDCAAHEGAAPELLFTDNETDARDLFRSADATPYVKDAFHHRVIDDDAGAVNPAEQGTKAAAWYRVSVPGGGRAVLTLRLTAADQAAVDPFADFDEVFAARMAEADAYHAARRPAPLTDQERLVVRQADAGLIWSQQFYHLVVRDWLDGDPGQPAPPPERRQGPMRGWEHLHARDVILMPDPWEYPWFAAWDLAFQCVALARLDPANAKRQLLLLGDERYMHPSGALPAYEFAFGDANPPLHAWAAWRVYQLSAEDGEADRDFLQRAFHKSLLNFTWWVNREDSDGNNLFSGGFLGLDNIGVFDRSKPLPGGGHVEQADATAWMAFFSSTMLAMAVELARGDAAYQDIAAKFLAHFLGIARAMNSLGGTGLWDDADGFYYDKMWQGDHATPLRVRSLVGLIPLFAAEAIAPADLEALPALRDRLRWFREHEPELLASVACLDADARGEHLLLSIPTRGRLERILARLLDPAEFLSPYGVRSLSRTYADAPFVME
;
A
#
# COMPACT_ATOMS: atom_id res chain seq x y z
N PRO A 1 -13.69 -17.85 -8.36
CA PRO A 1 -12.85 -17.64 -7.16
C PRO A 1 -12.67 -18.95 -6.39
N GLN A 2 -11.50 -19.16 -5.80
CA GLN A 2 -11.19 -20.30 -4.93
C GLN A 2 -11.56 -20.02 -3.46
N GLY A 3 -11.89 -18.77 -3.11
CA GLY A 3 -12.47 -18.32 -1.84
C GLY A 3 -13.94 -17.84 -1.97
N ASN A 4 -14.64 -17.77 -0.84
CA ASN A 4 -16.01 -17.24 -0.78
C ASN A 4 -16.07 -15.71 -0.60
N HIS A 5 -15.04 -15.04 -0.05
CA HIS A 5 -14.96 -13.57 -0.01
C HIS A 5 -13.75 -12.96 -0.75
N GLY A 6 -12.87 -13.76 -1.33
CA GLY A 6 -11.76 -13.24 -2.11
C GLY A 6 -10.66 -14.26 -2.36
N GLU A 7 -9.48 -13.76 -2.71
CA GLU A 7 -8.23 -14.51 -2.62
C GLU A 7 -7.57 -14.14 -1.30
N ASP A 8 -7.27 -15.12 -0.46
CA ASP A 8 -6.58 -14.90 0.81
C ASP A 8 -5.42 -15.88 0.94
N VAL A 9 -4.32 -15.39 1.51
CA VAL A 9 -3.12 -16.16 1.76
C VAL A 9 -3.28 -16.87 3.10
N LYS A 10 -3.55 -18.17 3.04
CA LYS A 10 -3.75 -19.04 4.22
C LYS A 10 -2.45 -19.39 4.97
N GLU A 11 -1.49 -18.46 5.01
CA GLU A 11 -0.17 -18.59 5.65
C GLU A 11 -0.05 -17.66 6.86
N LEU A 12 0.61 -18.11 7.93
CA LEU A 12 0.69 -17.35 9.18
C LEU A 12 2.03 -16.61 9.33
N SER A 13 2.05 -15.35 8.91
CA SER A 13 3.22 -14.47 9.00
C SER A 13 2.95 -13.25 9.88
N TYR A 14 3.90 -12.92 10.77
CA TYR A 14 3.79 -11.79 11.70
C TYR A 14 5.04 -10.94 11.66
N PHE A 15 4.90 -9.64 11.39
CA PHE A 15 6.00 -8.67 11.47
C PHE A 15 6.11 -8.18 12.92
N LEU A 16 7.19 -8.58 13.58
CA LEU A 16 7.36 -8.36 15.02
C LEU A 16 8.16 -7.10 15.33
N ASP A 17 9.10 -6.73 14.45
CA ASP A 17 9.95 -5.57 14.63
C ASP A 17 10.56 -5.08 13.32
N ALA A 18 10.76 -3.77 13.24
CA ALA A 18 11.55 -3.13 12.21
C ALA A 18 11.95 -1.71 12.63
N VAL A 19 13.01 -1.21 12.02
CA VAL A 19 13.36 0.22 11.98
C VAL A 19 13.50 0.68 10.52
N PRO A 20 13.28 1.97 10.21
CA PRO A 20 13.21 2.42 8.81
C PRO A 20 14.45 2.15 7.96
N THR A 21 15.64 2.12 8.57
CA THR A 21 16.90 1.79 7.89
C THR A 21 17.03 0.30 7.55
N ALA A 22 16.09 -0.52 8.03
CA ALA A 22 16.17 -1.97 8.06
C ALA A 22 17.48 -2.48 8.70
N SER A 23 18.04 -1.73 9.66
CA SER A 23 19.24 -2.15 10.39
C SER A 23 18.95 -3.27 11.39
N TYR A 24 17.71 -3.37 11.85
CA TYR A 24 17.15 -4.54 12.51
C TYR A 24 15.75 -4.82 11.96
N LEU A 25 15.47 -6.09 11.65
CA LEU A 25 14.15 -6.56 11.26
C LEU A 25 13.88 -7.90 11.94
N ARG A 26 12.62 -8.14 12.34
CA ARG A 26 12.17 -9.40 12.91
C ARG A 26 10.78 -9.77 12.44
N ALA A 27 10.64 -10.98 11.94
CA ALA A 27 9.37 -11.59 11.59
C ALA A 27 9.24 -12.98 12.22
N LEU A 28 8.02 -13.50 12.25
CA LEU A 28 7.70 -14.87 12.65
C LEU A 28 6.84 -15.49 11.54
N TYR A 29 7.25 -16.64 11.07
CA TYR A 29 6.43 -17.52 10.24
C TYR A 29 6.03 -18.75 11.05
N ARG A 30 4.73 -19.03 11.15
CA ARG A 30 4.21 -20.22 11.83
C ARG A 30 3.81 -21.27 10.81
N TYR A 31 4.46 -22.43 10.91
CA TYR A 31 4.34 -23.52 9.96
C TYR A 31 3.82 -24.80 10.65
N PRO A 32 2.82 -25.51 10.13
CA PRO A 32 2.38 -26.77 10.72
C PRO A 32 3.46 -27.86 10.66
N GLN A 33 3.48 -28.77 11.64
CA GLN A 33 4.34 -29.96 11.58
C GLN A 33 3.77 -31.06 10.68
N ALA A 34 2.45 -31.07 10.52
CA ALA A 34 1.76 -31.96 9.60
C ALA A 34 1.79 -31.41 8.16
N GLU A 35 1.34 -32.23 7.20
CA GLU A 35 1.16 -31.81 5.82
C GLU A 35 0.26 -30.57 5.75
N PHE A 36 0.69 -29.57 4.97
CA PHE A 36 -0.07 -28.34 4.80
C PHE A 36 -1.37 -28.64 4.02
N PRO A 37 -2.55 -28.25 4.53
CA PRO A 37 -3.83 -28.76 4.04
C PRO A 37 -4.36 -28.02 2.79
N TYR A 38 -3.52 -27.80 1.77
CA TYR A 38 -3.86 -27.02 0.57
C TYR A 38 -5.16 -27.46 -0.11
N ALA A 39 -5.31 -28.77 -0.37
CA ALA A 39 -6.50 -29.30 -1.04
C ALA A 39 -7.77 -29.04 -0.24
N ARG A 40 -7.72 -29.22 1.09
CA ARG A 40 -8.87 -28.97 1.96
C ARG A 40 -9.25 -27.50 2.01
N LEU A 41 -8.27 -26.60 2.07
CA LEU A 41 -8.51 -25.15 2.05
C LEU A 41 -9.23 -24.74 0.76
N VAL A 42 -8.77 -25.21 -0.40
CA VAL A 42 -9.40 -24.91 -1.70
C VAL A 42 -10.79 -25.52 -1.81
N GLU A 43 -10.94 -26.80 -1.48
CA GLU A 43 -12.23 -27.50 -1.63
C GLU A 43 -13.32 -26.95 -0.72
N GLU A 44 -13.00 -26.64 0.54
CA GLU A 44 -13.98 -26.18 1.50
C GLU A 44 -14.40 -24.73 1.23
N ASN A 45 -13.45 -23.84 0.94
CA ASN A 45 -13.78 -22.48 0.56
C ASN A 45 -14.59 -22.41 -0.75
N ALA A 46 -14.37 -23.33 -1.69
CA ALA A 46 -15.19 -23.43 -2.90
C ALA A 46 -16.64 -23.91 -2.63
N ARG A 47 -16.91 -24.55 -1.49
CA ARG A 47 -18.25 -24.99 -1.09
C ARG A 47 -19.03 -23.92 -0.32
N ARG A 48 -18.33 -22.98 0.32
CA ARG A 48 -18.93 -21.93 1.16
C ARG A 48 -19.60 -20.84 0.32
N GLY A 49 -20.69 -20.29 0.85
CA GLY A 49 -21.39 -19.17 0.27
C GLY A 49 -20.92 -17.82 0.81
N LEU A 50 -21.50 -16.73 0.28
CA LEU A 50 -21.22 -15.36 0.74
C LEU A 50 -21.63 -15.11 2.20
N GLU A 51 -22.53 -15.91 2.75
CA GLU A 51 -23.02 -15.79 4.14
C GLU A 51 -22.16 -16.57 5.15
N ASP A 52 -21.32 -17.49 4.68
CA ASP A 52 -20.41 -18.25 5.52
C ASP A 52 -19.14 -17.44 5.80
N PRO A 53 -18.50 -17.57 6.97
CA PRO A 53 -17.16 -17.04 7.16
C PRO A 53 -16.17 -17.76 6.24
N GLU A 54 -15.03 -17.13 5.94
CA GLU A 54 -13.93 -17.82 5.25
C GLU A 54 -13.44 -19.03 6.06
N PHE A 55 -12.96 -20.07 5.38
CA PHE A 55 -12.36 -21.24 6.02
C PHE A 55 -10.85 -21.05 6.10
N GLU A 56 -10.36 -20.87 7.32
CA GLU A 56 -8.96 -20.53 7.61
C GLU A 56 -8.08 -21.74 7.90
N LEU A 57 -6.76 -21.52 7.92
CA LEU A 57 -5.79 -22.56 8.30
C LEU A 57 -6.08 -23.08 9.71
N GLU A 58 -6.47 -22.21 10.65
CA GLU A 58 -6.85 -22.59 12.01
C GLU A 58 -8.03 -23.57 12.03
N ASP A 59 -9.00 -23.42 11.14
CA ASP A 59 -10.21 -24.26 11.10
C ASP A 59 -9.92 -25.68 10.60
N THR A 60 -8.74 -25.90 10.02
CA THR A 60 -8.32 -27.24 9.57
C THR A 60 -7.95 -28.16 10.73
N GLY A 61 -7.62 -27.60 11.90
CA GLY A 61 -7.06 -28.35 13.03
C GLY A 61 -5.59 -28.75 12.84
N VAL A 62 -4.92 -28.33 11.75
CA VAL A 62 -3.51 -28.66 11.50
C VAL A 62 -2.56 -28.01 12.52
N LEU A 63 -3.04 -26.99 13.24
CA LEU A 63 -2.30 -26.24 14.26
C LEU A 63 -2.63 -26.73 15.69
N ASP A 64 -3.52 -27.73 15.83
CA ASP A 64 -3.95 -28.25 17.12
C ASP A 64 -2.80 -28.88 17.91
N ASP A 65 -2.98 -28.99 19.22
CA ASP A 65 -1.99 -29.50 20.18
C ASP A 65 -0.62 -28.77 20.14
N GLY A 66 -0.58 -27.56 19.54
CA GLY A 66 0.65 -26.81 19.37
C GLY A 66 1.66 -27.47 18.43
N ARG A 67 1.23 -28.39 17.56
CA ARG A 67 2.09 -29.10 16.59
C ARG A 67 2.51 -28.20 15.43
N VAL A 68 3.23 -27.14 15.77
CA VAL A 68 3.70 -26.10 14.87
C VAL A 68 5.17 -25.81 15.09
N TRP A 69 5.80 -25.32 14.04
CA TRP A 69 7.08 -24.64 14.06
C TRP A 69 6.84 -23.14 14.12
N ASP A 70 7.43 -22.48 15.09
CA ASP A 70 7.57 -21.02 15.08
C ASP A 70 8.97 -20.71 14.52
N VAL A 71 9.01 -20.19 13.29
CA VAL A 71 10.24 -19.84 12.57
C VAL A 71 10.45 -18.33 12.69
N GLY A 72 11.26 -17.93 13.67
CA GLY A 72 11.71 -16.55 13.82
C GLY A 72 12.76 -16.21 12.78
N VAL A 73 12.55 -15.15 12.01
CA VAL A 73 13.49 -14.64 11.00
C VAL A 73 13.95 -13.25 11.42
N GLU A 74 15.25 -13.10 11.64
CA GLU A 74 15.83 -11.84 12.06
C GLU A 74 16.98 -11.41 11.13
N TYR A 75 17.03 -10.13 10.83
CA TYR A 75 18.11 -9.49 10.08
C TYR A 75 18.75 -8.40 10.93
N ALA A 76 20.08 -8.32 10.91
CA ALA A 76 20.85 -7.26 11.53
C ALA A 76 21.93 -6.77 10.56
N LYS A 77 22.02 -5.45 10.34
CA LYS A 77 23.06 -4.87 9.46
C LYS A 77 24.28 -4.46 10.28
N ALA A 78 25.46 -4.92 9.85
CA ALA A 78 26.73 -4.34 10.29
C ALA A 78 27.08 -3.11 9.43
N SER A 79 26.75 -3.14 8.15
CA SER A 79 26.88 -2.05 7.18
C SER A 79 25.79 -2.17 6.09
N PRO A 80 25.65 -1.22 5.14
CA PRO A 80 24.70 -1.36 4.04
C PRO A 80 24.87 -2.64 3.20
N ASP A 81 26.10 -3.12 3.06
CA ASP A 81 26.46 -4.29 2.24
C ASP A 81 26.84 -5.52 3.08
N ASP A 82 26.47 -5.51 4.37
CA ASP A 82 26.79 -6.57 5.33
C ASP A 82 25.60 -6.89 6.24
N VAL A 83 24.92 -8.00 5.94
CA VAL A 83 23.65 -8.42 6.54
C VAL A 83 23.80 -9.76 7.25
N LEU A 84 23.63 -9.75 8.56
CA LEU A 84 23.59 -10.94 9.40
C LEU A 84 22.15 -11.45 9.47
N ILE A 85 21.98 -12.76 9.41
CA ILE A 85 20.69 -13.45 9.34
C ILE A 85 20.65 -14.50 10.45
N ARG A 86 19.59 -14.48 11.25
CA ARG A 86 19.36 -15.44 12.33
C ARG A 86 17.99 -16.08 12.15
N LEU A 87 17.98 -17.40 12.08
CA LEU A 87 16.75 -18.19 12.00
C LEU A 87 16.60 -18.96 13.31
N THR A 88 15.54 -18.67 14.07
CA THR A 88 15.21 -19.36 15.32
C THR A 88 14.07 -20.34 15.05
N LEU A 89 14.31 -21.62 15.23
CA LEU A 89 13.38 -22.71 14.95
C LEU A 89 12.85 -23.25 16.28
N ASP A 90 11.67 -22.79 16.68
CA ASP A 90 11.00 -23.26 17.89
C ASP A 90 10.05 -24.42 17.55
N ASN A 91 10.32 -25.60 18.10
CA ASN A 91 9.37 -26.71 18.07
C ASN A 91 8.35 -26.49 19.19
N ARG A 92 7.14 -26.04 18.85
CA ARG A 92 6.06 -25.83 19.84
C ARG A 92 5.32 -27.11 20.18
N GLY A 93 5.52 -28.16 19.38
CA GLY A 93 4.91 -29.46 19.55
C GLY A 93 5.48 -30.23 20.75
N PRO A 94 4.74 -31.25 21.23
CA PRO A 94 5.15 -32.06 22.37
C PRO A 94 6.26 -33.07 22.04
N ASP A 95 6.40 -33.44 20.76
CA ASP A 95 7.29 -34.49 20.28
C ASP A 95 8.52 -33.91 19.57
N ALA A 96 9.62 -34.66 19.56
CA ALA A 96 10.76 -34.32 18.71
C ALA A 96 10.35 -34.37 17.23
N ALA A 97 10.72 -33.35 16.47
CA ALA A 97 10.36 -33.22 15.07
C ALA A 97 11.57 -32.81 14.23
N ALA A 98 11.58 -33.22 12.96
CA ALA A 98 12.58 -32.83 11.99
C ALA A 98 12.06 -31.65 11.14
N LEU A 99 12.95 -30.73 10.79
CA LEU A 99 12.68 -29.63 9.87
C LEU A 99 13.82 -29.50 8.87
N HIS A 100 13.47 -29.43 7.58
CA HIS A 100 14.40 -29.09 6.52
C HIS A 100 14.34 -27.58 6.28
N VAL A 101 15.47 -26.90 6.45
CA VAL A 101 15.57 -25.44 6.26
C VAL A 101 16.56 -25.15 5.14
N LEU A 102 16.12 -24.39 4.15
CA LEU A 102 16.89 -24.09 2.95
C LEU A 102 16.94 -22.58 2.70
N PRO A 103 17.77 -21.78 3.41
CA PRO A 103 17.97 -20.38 3.06
C PRO A 103 18.57 -20.30 1.66
N GLN A 104 17.95 -19.49 0.80
CA GLN A 104 18.27 -19.45 -0.64
C GLN A 104 18.91 -18.12 -1.03
N LEU A 105 19.88 -18.21 -1.95
CA LEU A 105 20.47 -17.08 -2.64
C LEU A 105 20.19 -17.25 -4.14
N TRP A 106 19.64 -16.24 -4.79
CA TRP A 106 19.29 -16.33 -6.21
C TRP A 106 19.47 -15.01 -6.93
N LEU A 107 19.74 -15.10 -8.24
CA LEU A 107 19.83 -13.98 -9.15
C LEU A 107 18.55 -13.92 -9.98
N ARG A 108 17.93 -12.73 -10.06
CA ARG A 108 16.75 -12.54 -10.91
C ARG A 108 17.11 -12.82 -12.36
N ASN A 109 16.35 -13.74 -12.96
CA ASN A 109 16.51 -14.06 -14.36
C ASN A 109 16.00 -12.90 -15.22
N THR A 110 16.96 -12.14 -15.76
CA THR A 110 16.74 -11.06 -16.74
C THR A 110 17.36 -11.39 -18.09
N TRP A 111 18.27 -12.37 -18.13
CA TRP A 111 19.07 -12.74 -19.30
C TRP A 111 18.28 -13.57 -20.32
N SER A 112 17.24 -14.30 -19.89
CA SER A 112 16.39 -15.08 -20.80
C SER A 112 15.40 -14.22 -21.60
N TRP A 113 15.31 -12.92 -21.31
CA TRP A 113 14.34 -12.02 -21.93
C TRP A 113 14.81 -11.47 -23.28
N GLY A 114 16.10 -11.62 -23.63
CA GLY A 114 16.63 -11.14 -24.91
C GLY A 114 16.67 -9.61 -25.03
N ARG A 115 16.85 -8.92 -23.89
CA ARG A 115 16.95 -7.46 -23.79
C ARG A 115 18.33 -7.05 -23.28
N GLU A 116 18.71 -5.81 -23.57
CA GLU A 116 19.94 -5.18 -23.09
C GLU A 116 19.63 -3.84 -22.44
N GLY A 117 20.49 -3.37 -21.54
CA GLY A 117 20.37 -2.08 -20.87
C GLY A 117 20.17 -2.21 -19.36
N ASP A 118 19.85 -1.08 -18.73
CA ASP A 118 19.67 -1.02 -17.28
C ASP A 118 18.47 -1.88 -16.84
N GLY A 119 18.72 -2.78 -15.89
CA GLY A 119 17.74 -3.77 -15.43
C GLY A 119 17.70 -5.07 -16.24
N PHE A 120 18.38 -5.13 -17.39
CA PHE A 120 18.53 -6.33 -18.22
C PHE A 120 19.98 -6.82 -18.18
N TRP A 121 20.36 -7.39 -17.05
CA TRP A 121 21.73 -7.81 -16.80
C TRP A 121 22.03 -9.15 -17.49
N PRO A 122 23.28 -9.35 -17.97
CA PRO A 122 23.72 -10.66 -18.43
C PRO A 122 23.68 -11.68 -17.29
N ARG A 123 23.67 -12.97 -17.65
CA ARG A 123 23.63 -14.06 -16.68
C ARG A 123 24.81 -13.98 -15.71
N GLY A 124 24.49 -13.79 -14.42
CA GLY A 124 25.46 -13.86 -13.34
C GLY A 124 25.80 -15.31 -12.98
N ALA A 125 26.50 -15.49 -11.86
CA ALA A 125 26.87 -16.82 -11.37
C ALA A 125 26.79 -16.88 -9.86
N ILE A 126 26.36 -18.02 -9.33
CA ILE A 126 26.55 -18.43 -7.95
C ILE A 126 27.40 -19.68 -7.96
N THR A 127 28.51 -19.69 -7.22
CA THR A 127 29.44 -20.82 -7.12
C THR A 127 29.76 -21.13 -5.66
N ARG A 128 30.26 -22.33 -5.38
CA ARG A 128 30.86 -22.65 -4.08
C ARG A 128 32.19 -21.91 -3.90
N ALA A 129 32.40 -21.29 -2.74
CA ALA A 129 33.70 -20.73 -2.37
C ALA A 129 34.65 -21.83 -1.82
N GLU A 130 35.97 -21.65 -1.99
CA GLU A 130 36.99 -22.66 -1.65
C GLU A 130 36.99 -23.03 -0.16
N ASP A 131 36.71 -22.06 0.70
CA ASP A 131 36.65 -22.15 2.16
C ASP A 131 35.22 -22.38 2.69
N GLY A 132 34.26 -22.66 1.81
CA GLY A 132 32.85 -22.86 2.14
C GLY A 132 31.98 -21.61 1.91
N GLY A 133 30.66 -21.81 1.93
CA GLY A 133 29.70 -20.75 1.59
C GLY A 133 29.46 -20.59 0.08
N LEU A 134 28.64 -19.60 -0.26
CA LEU A 134 28.19 -19.32 -1.62
C LEU A 134 28.73 -17.97 -2.09
N LEU A 135 29.31 -17.91 -3.28
CA LEU A 135 29.79 -16.70 -3.91
C LEU A 135 28.86 -16.32 -5.07
N ALA A 136 28.23 -15.16 -5.00
CA ALA A 136 27.39 -14.61 -6.05
C ALA A 136 28.10 -13.47 -6.79
N ASP A 137 28.19 -13.58 -8.11
CA ASP A 137 28.66 -12.56 -9.03
C ASP A 137 27.47 -11.99 -9.80
N HIS A 138 27.14 -10.72 -9.52
CA HIS A 138 26.09 -10.00 -10.22
C HIS A 138 26.66 -8.78 -10.99
N PRO A 139 26.30 -8.59 -12.27
CA PRO A 139 26.90 -7.53 -13.11
C PRO A 139 26.81 -6.11 -12.54
N SER A 140 25.72 -5.77 -11.86
CA SER A 140 25.52 -4.41 -11.31
C SER A 140 25.81 -4.28 -9.81
N LEU A 141 25.72 -5.37 -9.04
CA LEU A 141 25.91 -5.34 -7.58
C LEU A 141 27.34 -5.71 -7.19
N GLY A 142 28.11 -6.28 -8.13
CA GLY A 142 29.42 -6.84 -7.84
C GLY A 142 29.30 -8.22 -7.20
N ARG A 143 30.28 -8.54 -6.35
CA ARG A 143 30.45 -9.87 -5.77
C ARG A 143 30.03 -9.87 -4.31
N TYR A 144 29.16 -10.82 -3.96
CA TYR A 144 28.66 -11.04 -2.61
C TYR A 144 28.94 -12.48 -2.18
N ARG A 145 29.09 -12.67 -0.88
CA ARG A 145 29.31 -13.97 -0.26
C ARG A 145 28.23 -14.23 0.79
N LEU A 146 27.61 -15.41 0.74
CA LEU A 146 26.73 -15.91 1.79
C LEU A 146 27.45 -17.00 2.58
N ASP A 147 27.87 -16.67 3.79
CA ASP A 147 28.44 -17.60 4.76
C ASP A 147 27.35 -18.26 5.59
N CYS A 148 27.52 -19.55 5.86
CA CYS A 148 26.53 -20.40 6.53
C CYS A 148 27.22 -21.14 7.69
N ALA A 149 26.82 -20.86 8.93
CA ALA A 149 27.43 -21.48 10.09
C ALA A 149 27.09 -22.98 10.18
N ALA A 150 28.00 -23.77 10.75
CA ALA A 150 27.71 -25.16 11.08
C ALA A 150 26.66 -25.24 12.20
N HIS A 151 25.72 -26.19 12.07
CA HIS A 151 24.75 -26.51 13.10
C HIS A 151 25.13 -27.85 13.74
N GLU A 152 25.26 -27.88 15.07
CA GLU A 152 25.72 -29.06 15.84
C GLU A 152 27.02 -29.69 15.30
N GLY A 153 27.92 -28.84 14.80
CA GLY A 153 29.22 -29.26 14.25
C GLY A 153 29.17 -29.77 12.81
N ALA A 154 28.01 -29.77 12.15
CA ALA A 154 27.85 -30.13 10.74
C ALA A 154 27.57 -28.89 9.88
N ALA A 155 28.36 -28.72 8.82
CA ALA A 155 28.07 -27.72 7.78
C ALA A 155 26.82 -28.16 6.96
N PRO A 156 26.01 -27.21 6.48
CA PRO A 156 24.89 -27.54 5.60
C PRO A 156 25.37 -28.09 4.25
N GLU A 157 24.53 -28.90 3.61
CA GLU A 157 24.74 -29.31 2.22
C GLU A 157 24.41 -28.13 1.29
N LEU A 158 25.34 -27.75 0.41
CA LEU A 158 25.11 -26.66 -0.55
C LEU A 158 24.52 -27.23 -1.83
N LEU A 159 23.32 -26.76 -2.19
CA LEU A 159 22.58 -27.18 -3.38
C LEU A 159 22.60 -26.06 -4.41
N PHE A 160 22.72 -26.42 -5.70
CA PHE A 160 22.83 -25.46 -6.80
C PHE A 160 21.84 -25.81 -7.92
N THR A 161 21.25 -24.78 -8.53
CA THR A 161 20.39 -24.88 -9.70
C THR A 161 20.40 -23.55 -10.45
N ASP A 162 19.60 -23.42 -11.50
CA ASP A 162 19.35 -22.14 -12.15
C ASP A 162 17.97 -21.56 -11.79
N ASN A 163 17.90 -20.24 -11.76
CA ASN A 163 16.64 -19.50 -11.67
C ASN A 163 15.90 -19.50 -13.03
N GLU A 164 15.86 -20.65 -13.70
CA GLU A 164 15.16 -20.90 -14.96
C GLU A 164 13.79 -21.53 -14.68
N THR A 165 12.79 -21.09 -15.44
CA THR A 165 11.43 -21.62 -15.34
C THR A 165 11.40 -23.10 -15.73
N ASP A 166 10.70 -23.93 -14.96
CA ASP A 166 10.39 -25.32 -15.34
C ASP A 166 9.37 -25.31 -16.49
N ALA A 167 9.88 -25.34 -17.72
CA ALA A 167 9.07 -25.21 -18.92
C ALA A 167 8.38 -26.53 -19.28
N ARG A 168 8.90 -27.65 -18.76
CA ARG A 168 8.31 -28.97 -18.90
C ARG A 168 7.02 -29.10 -18.13
N ASP A 169 7.02 -28.72 -16.87
CA ASP A 169 5.85 -28.91 -16.03
C ASP A 169 4.81 -27.79 -16.27
N LEU A 170 5.25 -26.54 -16.43
CA LEU A 170 4.33 -25.42 -16.64
C LEU A 170 3.76 -25.36 -18.06
N PHE A 171 4.59 -25.58 -19.08
CA PHE A 171 4.22 -25.35 -20.48
C PHE A 171 4.26 -26.60 -21.35
N ARG A 172 4.62 -27.77 -20.80
CA ARG A 172 4.77 -29.03 -21.55
C ARG A 172 5.75 -28.89 -22.72
N SER A 173 6.83 -28.13 -22.50
CA SER A 173 7.88 -27.85 -23.47
C SER A 173 9.25 -28.26 -22.93
N ALA A 174 10.27 -28.35 -23.79
CA ALA A 174 11.61 -28.74 -23.34
C ALA A 174 12.26 -27.60 -22.53
N ASP A 175 12.90 -27.96 -21.41
CA ASP A 175 13.66 -27.02 -20.60
C ASP A 175 14.94 -26.57 -21.31
N ALA A 176 15.35 -25.32 -21.07
CA ALA A 176 16.62 -24.79 -21.57
C ALA A 176 17.84 -25.42 -20.88
N THR A 177 17.66 -25.92 -19.66
CA THR A 177 18.66 -26.55 -18.80
C THR A 177 17.99 -27.65 -17.99
N PRO A 178 18.69 -28.75 -17.64
CA PRO A 178 18.16 -29.74 -16.72
C PRO A 178 17.99 -29.22 -15.27
N TYR A 179 18.60 -28.08 -14.93
CA TYR A 179 18.58 -27.51 -13.58
C TYR A 179 17.66 -26.30 -13.52
N VAL A 180 16.43 -26.49 -13.03
CA VAL A 180 15.36 -25.47 -13.00
C VAL A 180 15.02 -25.05 -11.57
N LYS A 181 14.15 -24.03 -11.42
CA LYS A 181 13.79 -23.43 -10.13
C LYS A 181 13.28 -24.42 -9.08
N ASP A 182 12.65 -25.50 -9.54
CA ASP A 182 11.96 -26.54 -8.78
C ASP A 182 12.92 -27.63 -8.27
N ALA A 183 14.19 -27.59 -8.69
CA ALA A 183 15.22 -28.57 -8.35
C ALA A 183 15.34 -28.89 -6.85
N PHE A 184 15.13 -27.90 -5.97
CA PHE A 184 15.21 -28.13 -4.52
C PHE A 184 14.02 -28.94 -4.01
N HIS A 185 12.83 -28.81 -4.60
CA HIS A 185 11.69 -29.67 -4.28
C HIS A 185 12.01 -31.11 -4.70
N HIS A 186 12.40 -31.32 -5.96
CA HIS A 186 12.77 -32.64 -6.46
C HIS A 186 13.90 -33.28 -5.64
N ARG A 187 14.89 -32.49 -5.22
CA ARG A 187 15.99 -32.99 -4.41
C ARG A 187 15.57 -33.38 -2.99
N VAL A 188 14.74 -32.58 -2.33
CA VAL A 188 14.43 -32.73 -0.89
C VAL A 188 13.23 -33.65 -0.66
N ILE A 189 12.20 -33.54 -1.49
CA ILE A 189 10.93 -34.28 -1.36
C ILE A 189 10.97 -35.58 -2.17
N ASP A 190 11.40 -35.52 -3.43
CA ASP A 190 11.42 -36.68 -4.32
C ASP A 190 12.73 -37.49 -4.26
N ASP A 191 13.71 -37.00 -3.50
CA ASP A 191 15.07 -37.55 -3.37
C ASP A 191 15.82 -37.70 -4.71
N ASP A 192 15.52 -36.84 -5.70
CA ASP A 192 16.23 -36.81 -6.98
C ASP A 192 17.56 -36.04 -6.86
N ALA A 193 18.64 -36.79 -6.65
CA ALA A 193 19.99 -36.24 -6.62
C ALA A 193 20.44 -35.62 -7.96
N GLY A 194 19.81 -36.00 -9.08
CA GLY A 194 20.12 -35.48 -10.42
C GLY A 194 19.48 -34.12 -10.72
N ALA A 195 18.53 -33.67 -9.89
CA ALA A 195 17.82 -32.41 -10.09
C ALA A 195 18.69 -31.17 -9.78
N VAL A 196 19.73 -31.32 -8.94
CA VAL A 196 20.66 -30.24 -8.59
C VAL A 196 21.96 -30.35 -9.38
N ASN A 197 22.62 -29.21 -9.62
CA ASN A 197 23.82 -29.15 -10.43
C ASN A 197 25.05 -29.67 -9.67
N PRO A 198 25.63 -30.82 -10.07
CA PRO A 198 26.79 -31.40 -9.38
C PRO A 198 28.09 -30.61 -9.62
N ALA A 199 28.10 -29.65 -10.54
CA ALA A 199 29.23 -28.75 -10.75
C ALA A 199 29.29 -27.61 -9.71
N GLU A 200 28.39 -27.58 -8.74
CA GLU A 200 28.35 -26.59 -7.64
C GLU A 200 28.33 -25.13 -8.12
N GLN A 201 27.56 -24.90 -9.19
CA GLN A 201 27.37 -23.60 -9.82
C GLN A 201 25.96 -23.42 -10.37
N GLY A 202 25.50 -22.19 -10.49
CA GLY A 202 24.21 -21.88 -11.08
C GLY A 202 23.85 -20.41 -10.96
N THR A 203 22.56 -20.12 -10.86
CA THR A 203 22.00 -18.77 -10.61
C THR A 203 21.03 -18.76 -9.43
N LYS A 204 20.83 -19.92 -8.80
CA LYS A 204 20.10 -20.12 -7.55
C LYS A 204 20.81 -21.21 -6.74
N ALA A 205 20.98 -20.98 -5.44
CA ALA A 205 21.62 -21.92 -4.53
C ALA A 205 20.93 -21.90 -3.17
N ALA A 206 21.09 -22.98 -2.40
CA ALA A 206 20.54 -23.09 -1.05
C ALA A 206 21.52 -23.79 -0.11
N ALA A 207 21.52 -23.38 1.16
CA ALA A 207 22.17 -24.11 2.25
C ALA A 207 21.15 -25.03 2.93
N TRP A 208 21.24 -26.34 2.71
CA TRP A 208 20.29 -27.31 3.23
C TRP A 208 20.70 -27.81 4.62
N TYR A 209 19.94 -27.35 5.63
CA TYR A 209 20.01 -27.82 7.00
C TYR A 209 18.94 -28.87 7.25
N ARG A 210 19.32 -29.94 7.94
CA ARG A 210 18.41 -30.97 8.46
C ARG A 210 18.46 -30.89 9.98
N VAL A 211 17.43 -30.30 10.57
CA VAL A 211 17.42 -29.97 12.00
C VAL A 211 16.46 -30.91 12.70
N SER A 212 16.89 -31.53 13.81
CA SER A 212 16.01 -32.28 14.70
C SER A 212 15.91 -31.54 16.02
N VAL A 213 14.71 -31.09 16.37
CA VAL A 213 14.48 -30.30 17.58
C VAL A 213 13.58 -31.08 18.53
N PRO A 214 13.99 -31.31 19.80
CA PRO A 214 13.12 -31.89 20.81
C PRO A 214 11.80 -31.14 20.95
N GLY A 215 10.75 -31.80 21.44
CA GLY A 215 9.48 -31.12 21.76
C GLY A 215 9.69 -29.98 22.75
N GLY A 216 9.11 -28.81 22.48
CA GLY A 216 9.35 -27.57 23.23
C GLY A 216 10.77 -27.00 23.09
N GLY A 217 11.61 -27.59 22.26
CA GLY A 217 13.01 -27.21 22.06
C GLY A 217 13.19 -26.09 21.03
N ARG A 218 14.44 -25.66 20.89
CA ARG A 218 14.86 -24.59 19.99
C ARG A 218 16.16 -24.95 19.28
N ALA A 219 16.24 -24.63 18.00
CA ALA A 219 17.49 -24.56 17.23
C ALA A 219 17.69 -23.15 16.65
N VAL A 220 18.94 -22.76 16.45
CA VAL A 220 19.31 -21.49 15.83
C VAL A 220 20.27 -21.75 14.68
N LEU A 221 19.97 -21.16 13.51
CA LEU A 221 20.84 -21.14 12.35
C LEU A 221 21.29 -19.70 12.09
N THR A 222 22.57 -19.52 11.76
CA THR A 222 23.16 -18.20 11.50
C THR A 222 23.81 -18.16 10.12
N LEU A 223 23.57 -17.07 9.40
CA LEU A 223 24.12 -16.80 8.08
C LEU A 223 24.56 -15.34 7.99
N ARG A 224 25.46 -15.01 7.05
CA ARG A 224 25.89 -13.63 6.80
C ARG A 224 26.07 -13.41 5.30
N LEU A 225 25.38 -12.42 4.76
CA LEU A 225 25.51 -11.97 3.37
C LEU A 225 26.33 -10.68 3.34
N THR A 226 27.51 -10.72 2.75
CA THR A 226 28.45 -9.59 2.76
C THR A 226 29.04 -9.35 1.39
N ALA A 227 29.30 -8.10 1.01
CA ALA A 227 30.15 -7.80 -0.15
C ALA A 227 31.50 -8.52 0.01
N ALA A 228 31.95 -9.22 -1.04
CA ALA A 228 33.06 -10.16 -0.91
C ALA A 228 34.41 -9.49 -0.58
N ASP A 229 34.57 -8.20 -0.88
CA ASP A 229 35.74 -7.40 -0.49
C ASP A 229 35.70 -6.91 0.96
N GLN A 230 34.54 -7.02 1.63
CA GLN A 230 34.33 -6.72 3.04
C GLN A 230 34.26 -7.98 3.93
N ALA A 231 34.24 -9.18 3.33
CA ALA A 231 34.11 -10.44 4.06
C ALA A 231 35.28 -10.67 5.03
N ALA A 232 34.95 -10.94 6.29
CA ALA A 232 35.92 -11.27 7.33
C ALA A 232 36.41 -12.72 7.22
N VAL A 233 37.61 -13.00 7.75
CA VAL A 233 38.17 -14.36 7.79
C VAL A 233 37.33 -15.29 8.68
N ASP A 234 36.86 -14.77 9.81
CA ASP A 234 35.83 -15.43 10.63
C ASP A 234 34.53 -14.61 10.52
N PRO A 235 33.58 -15.03 9.66
CA PRO A 235 32.38 -14.26 9.38
C PRO A 235 31.41 -14.19 10.56
N PHE A 236 31.62 -14.96 11.64
CA PHE A 236 30.69 -15.02 12.77
C PHE A 236 31.28 -14.50 14.09
N ALA A 237 32.53 -14.02 14.10
CA ALA A 237 33.22 -13.58 15.31
C ALA A 237 32.51 -12.43 16.06
N ASP A 238 31.94 -11.48 15.34
CA ASP A 238 31.22 -10.30 15.85
C ASP A 238 29.69 -10.44 15.81
N PHE A 239 29.18 -11.63 15.44
CA PHE A 239 27.77 -11.82 15.08
C PHE A 239 26.80 -11.42 16.20
N ASP A 240 27.04 -11.89 17.42
CA ASP A 240 26.19 -11.60 18.57
C ASP A 240 26.33 -10.15 19.06
N GLU A 241 27.51 -9.55 18.91
CA GLU A 241 27.74 -8.14 19.25
C GLU A 241 26.94 -7.22 18.33
N VAL A 242 27.00 -7.47 17.01
CA VAL A 242 26.24 -6.70 16.01
C VAL A 242 24.74 -6.86 16.25
N PHE A 243 24.25 -8.08 16.48
CA PHE A 243 22.84 -8.32 16.78
C PHE A 243 22.38 -7.58 18.04
N ALA A 244 23.13 -7.70 19.13
CA ALA A 244 22.80 -7.00 20.38
C ALA A 244 22.77 -5.48 20.19
N ALA A 245 23.72 -4.92 19.43
CA ALA A 245 23.75 -3.50 19.11
C ALA A 245 22.52 -3.06 18.29
N ARG A 246 22.17 -3.79 17.23
CA ARG A 246 21.02 -3.47 16.37
C ARG A 246 19.68 -3.60 17.11
N MET A 247 19.54 -4.60 17.98
CA MET A 247 18.36 -4.74 18.85
C MET A 247 18.24 -3.58 19.85
N ALA A 248 19.34 -3.21 20.51
CA ALA A 248 19.35 -2.10 21.47
C ALA A 248 19.03 -0.76 20.79
N GLU A 249 19.53 -0.54 19.58
CA GLU A 249 19.19 0.63 18.76
C GLU A 249 17.70 0.65 18.37
N ALA A 250 17.13 -0.49 17.98
CA ALA A 250 15.70 -0.60 17.69
C ALA A 250 14.83 -0.31 18.92
N ASP A 251 15.20 -0.86 20.08
CA ASP A 251 14.53 -0.58 21.35
C ASP A 251 14.60 0.91 21.71
N ALA A 252 15.77 1.53 21.56
CA ALA A 252 15.96 2.95 21.81
C ALA A 252 15.14 3.82 20.84
N TYR A 253 15.09 3.45 19.55
CA TYR A 253 14.30 4.12 18.52
C TYR A 253 12.81 4.14 18.87
N HIS A 254 12.25 2.97 19.18
CA HIS A 254 10.82 2.84 19.52
C HIS A 254 10.48 3.53 20.84
N ALA A 255 11.38 3.50 21.82
CA ALA A 255 11.20 4.20 23.09
C ALA A 255 11.16 5.74 22.93
N ALA A 256 11.95 6.30 22.00
CA ALA A 256 12.08 7.74 21.83
C ALA A 256 10.88 8.42 21.14
N ARG A 257 10.19 7.73 20.21
CA ARG A 257 9.22 8.38 19.31
C ARG A 257 7.79 8.52 19.82
N ARG A 258 7.42 7.90 20.95
CA ARG A 258 6.05 7.97 21.47
C ARG A 258 5.99 8.25 22.98
N PRO A 259 5.96 9.53 23.38
CA PRO A 259 5.93 9.95 24.78
C PRO A 259 4.56 9.74 25.46
N ALA A 260 3.56 9.21 24.74
CA ALA A 260 2.26 8.90 25.33
C ALA A 260 2.40 7.83 26.44
N PRO A 261 1.59 7.91 27.52
CA PRO A 261 1.56 6.89 28.56
C PRO A 261 0.84 5.63 28.04
N LEU A 262 1.54 4.86 27.22
CA LEU A 262 1.11 3.56 26.72
C LEU A 262 1.53 2.45 27.70
N THR A 263 0.63 1.48 27.89
CA THR A 263 0.94 0.19 28.52
C THR A 263 1.91 -0.61 27.64
N ASP A 264 2.55 -1.63 28.21
CA ASP A 264 3.49 -2.47 27.46
C ASP A 264 2.82 -3.19 26.27
N GLN A 265 1.55 -3.58 26.42
CA GLN A 265 0.78 -4.20 25.34
C GLN A 265 0.49 -3.20 24.20
N GLU A 266 0.09 -1.97 24.52
CA GLU A 266 -0.14 -0.94 23.51
C GLU A 266 1.17 -0.55 22.79
N ARG A 267 2.30 -0.51 23.51
CA ARG A 267 3.62 -0.31 22.89
C ARG A 267 3.97 -1.42 21.92
N LEU A 268 3.67 -2.67 22.27
CA LEU A 268 3.89 -3.81 21.40
C LEU A 268 3.03 -3.73 20.12
N VAL A 269 1.74 -3.43 20.26
CA VAL A 269 0.82 -3.27 19.11
C VAL A 269 1.34 -2.18 18.17
N VAL A 270 1.76 -1.04 18.73
CA VAL A 270 2.34 0.05 17.95
C VAL A 270 3.61 -0.39 17.22
N ARG A 271 4.55 -1.03 17.91
CA ARG A 271 5.81 -1.48 17.32
C ARG A 271 5.58 -2.46 16.17
N GLN A 272 4.62 -3.37 16.32
CA GLN A 272 4.25 -4.33 15.28
C GLN A 272 3.53 -3.67 14.10
N ALA A 273 2.69 -2.66 14.34
CA ALA A 273 2.08 -1.88 13.28
C ALA A 273 3.12 -1.08 12.48
N ASP A 274 4.08 -0.47 13.16
CA ASP A 274 5.22 0.23 12.54
C ASP A 274 6.09 -0.77 11.75
N ALA A 275 6.31 -1.97 12.29
CA ALA A 275 7.00 -3.05 11.59
C ALA A 275 6.27 -3.49 10.33
N GLY A 276 4.96 -3.73 10.41
CA GLY A 276 4.13 -4.09 9.25
C GLY A 276 4.29 -3.10 8.11
N LEU A 277 4.22 -1.79 8.40
CA LEU A 277 4.41 -0.75 7.38
C LEU A 277 5.78 -0.80 6.70
N ILE A 278 6.85 -1.08 7.46
CA ILE A 278 8.22 -1.16 6.91
C ILE A 278 8.39 -2.43 6.08
N TRP A 279 7.87 -3.57 6.54
CA TRP A 279 7.94 -4.86 5.87
C TRP A 279 7.06 -4.93 4.61
N SER A 280 6.00 -4.13 4.52
CA SER A 280 5.17 -4.01 3.30
C SER A 280 5.83 -3.26 2.15
N GLN A 281 7.06 -2.75 2.32
CA GLN A 281 7.81 -2.15 1.22
C GLN A 281 8.34 -3.21 0.26
N GLN A 282 8.02 -3.10 -1.03
CA GLN A 282 8.43 -4.06 -2.05
C GLN A 282 9.10 -3.38 -3.23
N PHE A 283 10.06 -4.09 -3.83
CA PHE A 283 10.62 -3.69 -5.12
C PHE A 283 9.61 -4.02 -6.24
N TYR A 284 8.97 -2.98 -6.78
CA TYR A 284 7.99 -3.09 -7.83
C TYR A 284 8.63 -2.71 -9.17
N HIS A 285 8.62 -3.65 -10.13
CA HIS A 285 9.22 -3.47 -11.46
C HIS A 285 8.23 -3.86 -12.56
N LEU A 286 7.63 -2.85 -13.19
CA LEU A 286 6.74 -2.99 -14.33
C LEU A 286 7.02 -1.88 -15.34
N VAL A 287 7.39 -2.28 -16.56
CA VAL A 287 7.48 -1.39 -17.72
C VAL A 287 6.33 -1.75 -18.66
N VAL A 288 5.30 -0.91 -18.71
CA VAL A 288 4.04 -1.26 -19.40
C VAL A 288 4.27 -1.55 -20.88
N ARG A 289 5.12 -0.75 -21.55
CA ARG A 289 5.46 -0.99 -22.94
C ARG A 289 6.09 -2.37 -23.16
N ASP A 290 7.04 -2.76 -22.32
CA ASP A 290 7.70 -4.06 -22.42
C ASP A 290 6.73 -5.21 -22.13
N TRP A 291 5.82 -5.03 -21.16
CA TRP A 291 4.76 -5.99 -20.88
C TRP A 291 3.80 -6.22 -22.07
N LEU A 292 3.42 -5.13 -22.75
CA LEU A 292 2.53 -5.16 -23.92
C LEU A 292 3.20 -5.77 -25.15
N ASP A 293 4.48 -5.45 -25.38
CA ASP A 293 5.25 -5.94 -26.51
C ASP A 293 5.74 -7.39 -26.31
N GLY A 294 5.94 -7.78 -25.04
CA GLY A 294 6.57 -9.04 -24.65
C GLY A 294 8.10 -8.97 -24.73
N ASP A 295 8.75 -9.98 -24.16
CA ASP A 295 10.20 -10.10 -24.19
C ASP A 295 10.67 -10.79 -25.46
N PRO A 296 11.67 -10.24 -26.20
CA PRO A 296 12.18 -10.85 -27.45
C PRO A 296 12.65 -12.30 -27.32
N GLY A 297 13.17 -12.69 -26.14
CA GLY A 297 13.62 -14.04 -25.84
C GLY A 297 12.50 -15.01 -25.43
N GLN A 298 11.24 -14.54 -25.36
CA GLN A 298 10.09 -15.29 -24.89
C GLN A 298 9.01 -15.43 -25.99
N PRO A 299 8.06 -16.36 -25.86
CA PRO A 299 6.91 -16.44 -26.77
C PRO A 299 6.14 -15.11 -26.81
N ALA A 300 5.69 -14.74 -28.02
CA ALA A 300 4.93 -13.51 -28.21
C ALA A 300 3.64 -13.49 -27.36
N PRO A 301 3.27 -12.33 -26.80
CA PRO A 301 1.99 -12.15 -26.12
C PRO A 301 0.78 -12.52 -27.00
N PRO A 302 -0.34 -12.96 -26.41
CA PRO A 302 -1.61 -13.00 -27.12
C PRO A 302 -2.01 -11.58 -27.60
N PRO A 303 -2.56 -11.41 -28.81
CA PRO A 303 -2.92 -10.09 -29.36
C PRO A 303 -3.88 -9.28 -28.48
N GLU A 304 -4.74 -9.96 -27.72
CA GLU A 304 -5.71 -9.37 -26.79
C GLU A 304 -5.04 -8.55 -25.69
N ARG A 305 -3.78 -8.82 -25.35
CA ARG A 305 -3.01 -8.07 -24.33
C ARG A 305 -2.97 -6.57 -24.64
N ARG A 306 -2.90 -6.19 -25.93
CA ARG A 306 -2.89 -4.77 -26.36
C ARG A 306 -4.23 -4.07 -26.20
N GLN A 307 -5.31 -4.80 -25.92
CA GLN A 307 -6.65 -4.23 -25.71
C GLN A 307 -6.96 -4.06 -24.22
N GLY A 308 -6.09 -4.57 -23.34
CA GLY A 308 -6.25 -4.52 -21.89
C GLY A 308 -6.18 -3.12 -21.27
N PRO A 309 -6.40 -3.04 -19.95
CA PRO A 309 -6.51 -1.77 -19.20
C PRO A 309 -5.23 -0.92 -19.23
N MET A 310 -4.07 -1.56 -19.39
CA MET A 310 -2.77 -0.87 -19.43
C MET A 310 -2.46 -0.17 -20.77
N ARG A 311 -3.28 -0.33 -21.83
CA ARG A 311 -2.98 0.19 -23.18
C ARG A 311 -2.74 1.70 -23.26
N GLY A 312 -3.34 2.47 -22.33
CA GLY A 312 -3.19 3.93 -22.26
C GLY A 312 -1.98 4.40 -21.46
N TRP A 313 -1.18 3.47 -20.94
CA TRP A 313 -0.14 3.73 -19.94
C TRP A 313 1.25 3.29 -20.38
N GLU A 314 1.53 3.27 -21.68
CA GLU A 314 2.83 2.85 -22.24
C GLU A 314 4.04 3.65 -21.70
N HIS A 315 3.81 4.87 -21.18
CA HIS A 315 4.84 5.69 -20.54
C HIS A 315 5.21 5.20 -19.13
N LEU A 316 4.37 4.37 -18.50
CA LEU A 316 4.59 3.92 -17.13
C LEU A 316 5.80 2.99 -17.06
N HIS A 317 6.79 3.43 -16.29
CA HIS A 317 8.06 2.74 -16.08
C HIS A 317 8.38 2.72 -14.57
N ALA A 318 7.83 1.73 -13.87
CA ALA A 318 8.04 1.54 -12.45
C ALA A 318 9.24 0.64 -12.18
N ARG A 319 10.16 1.09 -11.32
CA ARG A 319 11.33 0.31 -10.87
C ARG A 319 11.85 0.87 -9.56
N ASP A 320 11.01 0.83 -8.54
CA ASP A 320 11.25 1.50 -7.26
C ASP A 320 10.82 0.59 -6.10
N VAL A 321 11.34 0.86 -4.90
CA VAL A 321 10.78 0.30 -3.67
C VAL A 321 9.60 1.16 -3.23
N ILE A 322 8.40 0.58 -3.23
CA ILE A 322 7.12 1.25 -2.99
C ILE A 322 6.42 0.57 -1.80
N LEU A 323 5.63 1.33 -1.03
CA LEU A 323 4.76 0.76 -0.01
C LEU A 323 3.59 0.03 -0.67
N MET A 324 3.31 -1.20 -0.21
CA MET A 324 2.17 -1.99 -0.65
C MET A 324 1.07 -1.98 0.42
N PRO A 325 -0.23 -2.03 0.06
CA PRO A 325 -1.33 -2.23 1.00
C PRO A 325 -1.11 -3.46 1.88
N ASP A 326 -0.66 -4.55 1.27
CA ASP A 326 -0.30 -5.81 1.92
C ASP A 326 0.87 -6.46 1.17
N PRO A 327 1.87 -7.08 1.83
CA PRO A 327 3.01 -7.67 1.14
C PRO A 327 2.68 -8.96 0.37
N TRP A 328 1.50 -9.54 0.52
CA TRP A 328 1.14 -10.83 -0.05
C TRP A 328 -0.13 -10.78 -0.90
N GLU A 329 -1.24 -10.31 -0.35
CA GLU A 329 -2.54 -10.25 -1.04
C GLU A 329 -2.55 -9.11 -2.07
N TYR A 330 -1.92 -7.99 -1.71
CA TYR A 330 -1.85 -6.79 -2.55
C TYR A 330 -0.40 -6.39 -2.84
N PRO A 331 0.42 -7.22 -3.51
CA PRO A 331 1.84 -6.96 -3.80
C PRO A 331 2.01 -5.96 -4.97
N TRP A 332 1.12 -4.96 -5.01
CA TRP A 332 1.03 -3.89 -5.98
C TRP A 332 0.56 -2.62 -5.28
N PHE A 333 0.98 -1.46 -5.78
CA PHE A 333 0.62 -0.19 -5.15
C PHE A 333 -0.80 0.24 -5.53
N ALA A 334 -1.51 0.82 -4.56
CA ALA A 334 -2.72 1.59 -4.79
C ALA A 334 -2.45 3.05 -4.45
N ALA A 335 -2.78 3.98 -5.35
CA ALA A 335 -2.48 5.39 -5.16
C ALA A 335 -3.13 5.96 -3.88
N TRP A 336 -4.39 5.62 -3.62
CA TRP A 336 -5.08 6.15 -2.44
C TRP A 336 -4.55 5.54 -1.12
N ASP A 337 -4.26 4.23 -1.06
CA ASP A 337 -3.59 3.60 0.09
C ASP A 337 -2.23 4.24 0.37
N LEU A 338 -1.43 4.47 -0.67
CA LEU A 338 -0.10 5.08 -0.55
C LEU A 338 -0.16 6.43 0.19
N ALA A 339 -1.22 7.21 -0.05
CA ALA A 339 -1.42 8.49 0.63
C ALA A 339 -1.59 8.31 2.16
N PHE A 340 -2.43 7.37 2.60
CA PHE A 340 -2.61 7.06 4.03
C PHE A 340 -1.34 6.49 4.66
N GLN A 341 -0.70 5.55 3.96
CA GLN A 341 0.55 4.93 4.38
C GLN A 341 1.67 5.95 4.57
N CYS A 342 1.79 6.93 3.68
CA CYS A 342 2.80 7.99 3.80
C CYS A 342 2.56 8.89 5.03
N VAL A 343 1.31 9.16 5.40
CA VAL A 343 1.00 9.92 6.63
C VAL A 343 1.42 9.14 7.87
N ALA A 344 1.18 7.82 7.90
CA ALA A 344 1.67 6.96 8.98
C ALA A 344 3.21 6.89 8.98
N LEU A 345 3.82 6.66 7.81
CA LEU A 345 5.26 6.54 7.63
C LEU A 345 6.01 7.81 8.01
N ALA A 346 5.42 8.99 7.83
CA ALA A 346 6.09 10.25 8.17
C ALA A 346 6.52 10.35 9.64
N ARG A 347 5.85 9.62 10.54
CA ARG A 347 6.25 9.54 11.95
C ARG A 347 7.49 8.68 12.16
N LEU A 348 7.80 7.78 11.22
CA LEU A 348 8.91 6.83 11.28
C LEU A 348 10.09 7.30 10.42
N ASP A 349 9.80 7.65 9.16
CA ASP A 349 10.72 8.07 8.11
C ASP A 349 10.05 9.13 7.21
N PRO A 350 10.10 10.41 7.61
CA PRO A 350 9.52 11.49 6.83
C PRO A 350 10.22 11.69 5.47
N ALA A 351 11.50 11.33 5.34
CA ALA A 351 12.21 11.44 4.07
C ALA A 351 11.66 10.44 3.04
N ASN A 352 11.46 9.18 3.45
CA ASN A 352 10.87 8.17 2.58
C ASN A 352 9.39 8.48 2.27
N ALA A 353 8.59 8.92 3.25
CA ALA A 353 7.20 9.34 3.00
C ALA A 353 7.08 10.44 1.92
N LYS A 354 7.96 11.46 1.99
CA LYS A 354 8.04 12.52 0.98
C LYS A 354 8.42 11.97 -0.40
N ARG A 355 9.39 11.06 -0.47
CA ARG A 355 9.82 10.41 -1.71
C ARG A 355 8.69 9.62 -2.35
N GLN A 356 7.96 8.82 -1.57
CA GLN A 356 6.83 8.01 -2.04
C GLN A 356 5.70 8.88 -2.63
N LEU A 357 5.33 9.99 -1.96
CA LEU A 357 4.29 10.88 -2.46
C LEU A 357 4.67 11.60 -3.77
N LEU A 358 5.95 11.91 -3.96
CA LEU A 358 6.42 12.50 -5.21
C LEU A 358 6.54 11.48 -6.35
N LEU A 359 6.66 10.19 -6.02
CA LEU A 359 6.90 9.11 -6.97
C LEU A 359 5.75 8.97 -7.97
N LEU A 360 4.50 8.88 -7.51
CA LEU A 360 3.36 8.71 -8.43
C LEU A 360 3.08 9.95 -9.29
N GLY A 361 3.60 11.12 -8.89
CA GLY A 361 3.54 12.32 -9.69
C GLY A 361 4.75 12.54 -10.61
N ASP A 362 5.73 11.63 -10.63
CA ASP A 362 6.87 11.61 -11.54
C ASP A 362 6.41 11.32 -12.99
N GLU A 363 7.15 11.82 -13.97
CA GLU A 363 6.87 11.64 -15.41
C GLU A 363 6.90 10.18 -15.85
N ARG A 364 7.57 9.31 -15.10
CA ARG A 364 7.57 7.86 -15.32
C ARG A 364 6.29 7.17 -14.84
N TYR A 365 5.45 7.85 -14.06
CA TYR A 365 4.24 7.28 -13.45
C TYR A 365 2.99 8.05 -13.88
N MET A 366 2.91 9.35 -13.59
CA MET A 366 1.76 10.19 -13.90
C MET A 366 1.48 10.19 -15.40
N HIS A 367 0.22 9.94 -15.78
CA HIS A 367 -0.20 10.04 -17.17
C HIS A 367 -0.02 11.48 -17.67
N PRO A 368 0.38 11.72 -18.94
CA PRO A 368 0.59 13.08 -19.48
C PRO A 368 -0.62 14.03 -19.37
N SER A 369 -1.82 13.50 -19.13
CA SER A 369 -3.02 14.31 -18.86
C SER A 369 -3.12 14.83 -17.42
N GLY A 370 -2.23 14.39 -16.51
CA GLY A 370 -2.28 14.67 -15.07
C GLY A 370 -2.90 13.57 -14.20
N ALA A 371 -3.34 12.44 -14.78
CA ALA A 371 -3.92 11.34 -13.99
C ALA A 371 -2.84 10.62 -13.19
N LEU A 372 -3.10 10.32 -11.92
CA LEU A 372 -2.27 9.41 -11.13
C LEU A 372 -2.66 7.96 -11.46
N PRO A 373 -1.70 7.02 -11.57
CA PRO A 373 -2.03 5.61 -11.79
C PRO A 373 -2.73 5.04 -10.55
N ALA A 374 -3.97 4.54 -10.71
CA ALA A 374 -4.74 4.00 -9.58
C ALA A 374 -4.10 2.74 -8.97
N TYR A 375 -4.09 1.63 -9.71
CA TYR A 375 -3.52 0.35 -9.28
C TYR A 375 -3.22 -0.56 -10.49
N GLU A 376 -2.41 -1.61 -10.29
CA GLU A 376 -1.75 -2.40 -11.34
C GLU A 376 -2.69 -2.86 -12.47
N PHE A 377 -3.88 -3.35 -12.15
CA PHE A 377 -4.80 -3.88 -13.16
C PHE A 377 -5.74 -2.83 -13.78
N ALA A 378 -5.79 -1.60 -13.28
CA ALA A 378 -6.59 -0.54 -13.89
C ALA A 378 -6.03 0.86 -13.59
N PHE A 379 -4.82 1.16 -14.06
CA PHE A 379 -4.17 2.46 -13.83
C PHE A 379 -5.03 3.67 -14.20
N GLY A 380 -5.95 3.52 -15.18
CA GLY A 380 -6.83 4.58 -15.66
C GLY A 380 -8.05 4.87 -14.79
N ASP A 381 -8.35 4.05 -13.78
CA ASP A 381 -9.46 4.30 -12.86
C ASP A 381 -9.18 5.54 -12.01
N ALA A 382 -10.24 6.20 -11.55
CA ALA A 382 -10.07 7.26 -10.56
C ALA A 382 -9.87 6.63 -9.17
N ASN A 383 -9.23 7.37 -8.28
CA ASN A 383 -9.04 7.03 -6.88
C ASN A 383 -9.28 8.31 -6.07
N PRO A 384 -9.70 8.23 -4.80
CA PRO A 384 -9.79 9.42 -3.95
C PRO A 384 -8.49 10.26 -4.04
N PRO A 385 -8.56 11.55 -4.42
CA PRO A 385 -7.39 12.41 -4.66
C PRO A 385 -6.71 12.87 -3.37
N LEU A 386 -6.18 11.91 -2.61
CA LEU A 386 -5.65 12.11 -1.26
C LEU A 386 -4.18 12.55 -1.24
N HIS A 387 -3.47 12.52 -2.37
CA HIS A 387 -2.03 12.80 -2.43
C HIS A 387 -1.66 14.21 -1.95
N ALA A 388 -2.46 15.22 -2.28
CA ALA A 388 -2.22 16.58 -1.80
C ALA A 388 -2.40 16.67 -0.28
N TRP A 389 -3.42 15.99 0.27
CA TRP A 389 -3.66 15.96 1.70
C TRP A 389 -2.54 15.24 2.43
N ALA A 390 -2.10 14.09 1.90
CA ALA A 390 -0.98 13.37 2.47
C ALA A 390 0.28 14.21 2.42
N ALA A 391 0.59 14.87 1.30
CA ALA A 391 1.74 15.78 1.21
C ALA A 391 1.66 16.92 2.22
N TRP A 392 0.47 17.51 2.40
CA TRP A 392 0.25 18.54 3.40
C TRP A 392 0.47 18.04 4.84
N ARG A 393 -0.09 16.87 5.20
CA ARG A 393 0.12 16.28 6.54
C ARG A 393 1.55 15.82 6.77
N VAL A 394 2.21 15.23 5.78
CA VAL A 394 3.63 14.82 5.86
C VAL A 394 4.52 16.05 6.06
N TYR A 395 4.27 17.15 5.33
CA TYR A 395 4.96 18.42 5.53
C TYR A 395 4.81 18.91 6.98
N GLN A 396 3.57 18.99 7.48
CA GLN A 396 3.27 19.46 8.83
C GLN A 396 3.94 18.58 9.90
N LEU A 397 3.77 17.25 9.81
CA LEU A 397 4.38 16.29 10.75
C LEU A 397 5.91 16.40 10.74
N SER A 398 6.52 16.53 9.56
CA SER A 398 7.99 16.67 9.47
C SER A 398 8.52 17.99 10.02
N ALA A 399 7.68 19.04 10.05
CA ALA A 399 8.02 20.34 10.61
C ALA A 399 7.89 20.39 12.15
N GLU A 400 7.17 19.44 12.77
CA GLU A 400 7.13 19.31 14.23
C GLU A 400 8.49 18.83 14.79
N ASP A 401 9.17 17.97 14.04
CA ASP A 401 10.46 17.35 14.41
C ASP A 401 11.68 18.07 13.80
N GLY A 402 11.49 19.11 12.98
CA GLY A 402 12.57 19.75 12.22
C GLY A 402 12.17 21.02 11.47
N GLU A 403 12.98 21.43 10.49
CA GLU A 403 12.66 22.58 9.64
C GLU A 403 11.60 22.23 8.59
N ALA A 404 10.69 23.16 8.33
CA ALA A 404 9.62 22.97 7.37
C ALA A 404 10.17 22.87 5.93
N ASP A 405 9.95 21.73 5.30
CA ASP A 405 10.49 21.40 3.97
C ASP A 405 9.63 21.97 2.84
N ARG A 406 9.84 23.25 2.57
CA ARG A 406 9.05 23.99 1.58
C ARG A 406 9.34 23.55 0.13
N ASP A 407 10.54 23.04 -0.16
CA ASP A 407 10.85 22.49 -1.50
C ASP A 407 9.98 21.27 -1.80
N PHE A 408 9.90 20.33 -0.84
CA PHE A 408 8.98 19.20 -0.95
C PHE A 408 7.54 19.66 -1.17
N LEU A 409 7.06 20.61 -0.35
CA LEU A 409 5.69 21.11 -0.44
C LEU A 409 5.40 21.74 -1.81
N GLN A 410 6.34 22.54 -2.33
CA GLN A 410 6.23 23.17 -3.64
C GLN A 410 6.18 22.13 -4.78
N ARG A 411 7.04 21.10 -4.72
CA ARG A 411 7.05 20.01 -5.71
C ARG A 411 5.76 19.20 -5.69
N ALA A 412 5.28 18.86 -4.49
CA ALA A 412 4.02 18.14 -4.31
C ALA A 412 2.82 18.99 -4.78
N PHE A 413 2.82 20.29 -4.50
CA PHE A 413 1.79 21.23 -4.95
C PHE A 413 1.69 21.29 -6.47
N HIS A 414 2.81 21.43 -7.19
CA HIS A 414 2.78 21.47 -8.66
C HIS A 414 2.30 20.17 -9.29
N LYS A 415 2.74 19.00 -8.77
CA LYS A 415 2.25 17.70 -9.22
C LYS A 415 0.75 17.53 -8.95
N SER A 416 0.31 17.96 -7.78
CA SER A 416 -1.11 17.95 -7.40
C SER A 416 -1.95 18.90 -8.25
N LEU A 417 -1.41 20.04 -8.67
CA LEU A 417 -2.10 20.97 -9.57
C LEU A 417 -2.42 20.34 -10.93
N LEU A 418 -1.52 19.52 -11.48
CA LEU A 418 -1.76 18.76 -12.71
C LEU A 418 -2.90 17.77 -12.51
N ASN A 419 -2.89 17.04 -11.40
CA ASN A 419 -3.94 16.09 -11.08
C ASN A 419 -5.29 16.74 -10.80
N PHE A 420 -5.32 17.86 -10.07
CA PHE A 420 -6.54 18.64 -9.86
C PHE A 420 -7.14 19.11 -11.19
N THR A 421 -6.29 19.58 -12.10
CA THR A 421 -6.73 20.01 -13.43
C THR A 421 -7.28 18.85 -14.25
N TRP A 422 -6.69 17.65 -14.15
CA TRP A 422 -7.22 16.44 -14.77
C TRP A 422 -8.63 16.13 -14.25
N TRP A 423 -8.83 16.11 -12.93
CA TRP A 423 -10.11 15.87 -12.28
C TRP A 423 -11.20 16.85 -12.77
N VAL A 424 -10.92 18.15 -12.74
CA VAL A 424 -11.86 19.19 -13.20
C VAL A 424 -12.25 19.03 -14.67
N ASN A 425 -11.37 18.49 -15.52
CA ASN A 425 -11.66 18.36 -16.95
C ASN A 425 -12.23 16.99 -17.36
N ARG A 426 -12.10 15.95 -16.53
CA ARG A 426 -12.48 14.58 -16.89
C ARG A 426 -13.60 14.01 -16.05
N GLU A 427 -13.69 14.40 -14.79
CA GLU A 427 -14.64 13.81 -13.84
C GLU A 427 -15.79 14.77 -13.51
N ASP A 428 -15.81 16.00 -14.05
CA ASP A 428 -16.95 16.95 -14.06
C ASP A 428 -17.51 17.03 -15.49
N SER A 429 -18.25 15.99 -15.91
CA SER A 429 -18.68 15.82 -17.30
C SER A 429 -19.58 16.94 -17.82
N ASP A 430 -20.36 17.56 -16.93
CA ASP A 430 -21.33 18.61 -17.27
C ASP A 430 -20.80 20.02 -16.97
N GLY A 431 -19.60 20.15 -16.40
CA GLY A 431 -18.99 21.42 -16.02
C GLY A 431 -19.77 22.17 -14.95
N ASN A 432 -20.51 21.45 -14.10
CA ASN A 432 -21.42 22.00 -13.11
C ASN A 432 -20.88 21.89 -11.67
N ASN A 433 -19.65 21.37 -11.49
CA ASN A 433 -18.99 21.06 -10.23
C ASN A 433 -19.62 19.90 -9.43
N LEU A 434 -20.32 18.98 -10.11
CA LEU A 434 -20.67 17.67 -9.56
C LEU A 434 -19.81 16.61 -10.26
N PHE A 435 -19.06 15.87 -9.47
CA PHE A 435 -18.05 14.95 -9.97
C PHE A 435 -18.55 13.51 -9.93
N SER A 436 -18.05 12.72 -10.87
CA SER A 436 -18.37 11.30 -11.02
C SER A 436 -17.09 10.54 -11.34
N GLY A 437 -16.42 10.01 -10.32
CA GLY A 437 -15.11 9.35 -10.44
C GLY A 437 -15.18 7.85 -10.73
N GLY A 438 -16.37 7.29 -10.90
CA GLY A 438 -16.55 5.85 -11.01
C GLY A 438 -16.16 5.12 -9.72
N PHE A 439 -15.07 4.36 -9.76
CA PHE A 439 -14.50 3.61 -8.64
C PHE A 439 -13.73 4.53 -7.69
N LEU A 440 -14.05 4.52 -6.38
CA LEU A 440 -13.36 5.36 -5.38
C LEU A 440 -12.98 4.59 -4.11
N GLY A 441 -12.71 3.28 -4.26
CA GLY A 441 -12.25 2.40 -3.18
C GLY A 441 -13.33 2.00 -2.16
N LEU A 442 -14.61 2.11 -2.52
CA LEU A 442 -15.78 1.88 -1.65
C LEU A 442 -16.80 0.95 -2.33
N ASP A 443 -16.32 -0.23 -2.68
CA ASP A 443 -16.88 -1.03 -3.78
C ASP A 443 -18.18 -1.75 -3.42
N ASN A 444 -18.32 -2.12 -2.14
CA ASN A 444 -19.42 -2.93 -1.63
C ASN A 444 -20.46 -2.13 -0.82
N ILE A 445 -20.37 -0.80 -0.82
CA ILE A 445 -21.31 0.07 -0.10
C ILE A 445 -22.12 1.00 -1.01
N GLY A 446 -22.02 0.78 -2.33
CA GLY A 446 -22.87 1.37 -3.37
C GLY A 446 -23.94 0.40 -3.89
N VAL A 447 -24.94 0.92 -4.60
CA VAL A 447 -26.02 0.11 -5.21
C VAL A 447 -25.54 -0.61 -6.49
N PHE A 448 -24.62 0.01 -7.21
CA PHE A 448 -24.09 -0.47 -8.49
C PHE A 448 -22.57 -0.38 -8.51
N ASP A 449 -21.96 -1.18 -9.37
CA ASP A 449 -20.58 -0.98 -9.78
C ASP A 449 -20.50 0.32 -10.62
N ARG A 450 -20.01 1.38 -9.98
CA ARG A 450 -19.93 2.72 -10.54
C ARG A 450 -18.89 2.86 -11.67
N SER A 451 -18.02 1.85 -11.85
CA SER A 451 -17.08 1.80 -12.97
C SER A 451 -17.73 1.31 -14.27
N LYS A 452 -18.94 0.76 -14.19
CA LYS A 452 -19.66 0.18 -15.33
C LYS A 452 -20.84 1.06 -15.76
N PRO A 453 -21.28 0.94 -17.03
CA PRO A 453 -22.51 1.58 -17.47
C PRO A 453 -23.69 1.19 -16.58
N LEU A 454 -24.50 2.17 -16.20
CA LEU A 454 -25.70 1.92 -15.41
C LEU A 454 -26.68 0.99 -16.15
N PRO A 455 -27.31 0.03 -15.45
CA PRO A 455 -28.44 -0.70 -15.99
C PRO A 455 -29.55 0.26 -16.45
N GLY A 456 -29.94 0.19 -17.73
CA GLY A 456 -30.94 1.08 -18.32
C GLY A 456 -30.39 2.40 -18.91
N GLY A 457 -29.07 2.63 -18.83
CA GLY A 457 -28.43 3.86 -19.30
C GLY A 457 -28.54 5.01 -18.31
N GLY A 458 -27.94 6.16 -18.65
CA GLY A 458 -27.86 7.32 -17.76
C GLY A 458 -26.48 7.48 -17.11
N HIS A 459 -26.41 8.29 -16.04
CA HIS A 459 -25.20 8.53 -15.27
C HIS A 459 -25.51 8.74 -13.77
N VAL A 460 -24.48 8.74 -12.92
CA VAL A 460 -24.61 8.98 -11.47
C VAL A 460 -23.78 10.21 -11.11
N GLU A 461 -24.39 11.19 -10.46
CA GLU A 461 -23.67 12.24 -9.72
C GLU A 461 -23.32 11.69 -8.34
N GLN A 462 -22.03 11.68 -8.00
CA GLN A 462 -21.52 11.00 -6.81
C GLN A 462 -21.24 11.98 -5.67
N ALA A 463 -21.82 11.73 -4.50
CA ALA A 463 -21.65 12.58 -3.32
C ALA A 463 -20.22 12.53 -2.77
N ASP A 464 -19.59 11.36 -2.80
CA ASP A 464 -18.21 11.16 -2.37
C ASP A 464 -17.20 11.76 -3.34
N ALA A 465 -17.31 11.51 -4.66
CA ALA A 465 -16.41 12.10 -5.66
C ALA A 465 -16.40 13.63 -5.57
N THR A 466 -17.60 14.22 -5.46
CA THR A 466 -17.75 15.68 -5.34
C THR A 466 -17.16 16.20 -4.03
N ALA A 467 -17.40 15.50 -2.90
CA ALA A 467 -16.82 15.86 -1.62
C ALA A 467 -15.30 15.72 -1.59
N TRP A 468 -14.74 14.70 -2.24
CA TRP A 468 -13.30 14.53 -2.37
C TRP A 468 -12.66 15.67 -3.16
N MET A 469 -13.33 16.15 -4.21
CA MET A 469 -12.85 17.33 -4.94
C MET A 469 -12.95 18.61 -4.13
N ALA A 470 -13.96 18.76 -3.28
CA ALA A 470 -13.99 19.85 -2.30
C ALA A 470 -12.80 19.75 -1.32
N PHE A 471 -12.54 18.57 -0.77
CA PHE A 471 -11.41 18.32 0.14
C PHE A 471 -10.05 18.56 -0.54
N PHE A 472 -9.90 18.14 -1.79
CA PHE A 472 -8.71 18.39 -2.58
C PHE A 472 -8.53 19.91 -2.80
N SER A 473 -9.60 20.62 -3.18
CA SER A 473 -9.56 22.08 -3.37
C SER A 473 -9.20 22.82 -2.08
N SER A 474 -9.77 22.45 -0.94
CA SER A 474 -9.46 23.09 0.35
C SER A 474 -8.04 22.80 0.81
N THR A 475 -7.54 21.58 0.56
CA THR A 475 -6.15 21.22 0.84
C THR A 475 -5.18 22.04 -0.03
N MET A 476 -5.45 22.16 -1.32
CA MET A 476 -4.63 22.97 -2.23
C MET A 476 -4.64 24.45 -1.83
N LEU A 477 -5.78 24.96 -1.34
CA LEU A 477 -5.86 26.30 -0.75
C LEU A 477 -4.93 26.44 0.47
N ALA A 478 -4.96 25.49 1.41
CA ALA A 478 -4.09 25.50 2.59
C ALA A 478 -2.59 25.46 2.21
N MET A 479 -2.21 24.59 1.27
CA MET A 479 -0.85 24.53 0.75
C MET A 479 -0.44 25.84 0.06
N ALA A 480 -1.32 26.45 -0.74
CA ALA A 480 -1.04 27.71 -1.41
C ALA A 480 -0.88 28.88 -0.42
N VAL A 481 -1.68 28.92 0.64
CA VAL A 481 -1.54 29.90 1.73
C VAL A 481 -0.19 29.77 2.42
N GLU A 482 0.23 28.54 2.73
CA GLU A 482 1.55 28.29 3.33
C GLU A 482 2.69 28.68 2.38
N LEU A 483 2.60 28.33 1.11
CA LEU A 483 3.60 28.67 0.09
C LEU A 483 3.66 30.19 -0.18
N ALA A 484 2.54 30.89 -0.06
CA ALA A 484 2.43 32.33 -0.29
C ALA A 484 3.22 33.19 0.71
N ARG A 485 3.55 32.64 1.88
CA ARG A 485 4.41 33.30 2.88
C ARG A 485 5.86 33.52 2.39
N GLY A 486 6.30 32.73 1.41
CA GLY A 486 7.64 32.82 0.82
C GLY A 486 7.66 33.27 -0.64
N ASP A 487 6.53 33.14 -1.36
CA ASP A 487 6.41 33.54 -2.75
C ASP A 487 4.98 34.03 -3.05
N ALA A 488 4.85 35.32 -3.35
CA ALA A 488 3.56 35.95 -3.60
C ALA A 488 2.79 35.37 -4.79
N ALA A 489 3.44 34.65 -5.72
CA ALA A 489 2.77 33.98 -6.83
C ALA A 489 1.70 32.97 -6.38
N TYR A 490 1.85 32.39 -5.18
CA TYR A 490 0.85 31.47 -4.63
C TYR A 490 -0.42 32.16 -4.10
N GLN A 491 -0.44 33.49 -3.95
CA GLN A 491 -1.66 34.20 -3.52
C GLN A 491 -2.77 34.12 -4.57
N ASP A 492 -2.42 34.27 -5.85
CA ASP A 492 -3.38 34.23 -6.95
C ASP A 492 -4.00 32.83 -7.08
N ILE A 493 -3.21 31.78 -6.86
CA ILE A 493 -3.71 30.41 -6.95
C ILE A 493 -4.54 30.02 -5.71
N ALA A 494 -4.22 30.54 -4.52
CA ALA A 494 -5.06 30.39 -3.34
C ALA A 494 -6.47 30.95 -3.60
N ALA A 495 -6.58 32.15 -4.18
CA ALA A 495 -7.86 32.74 -4.57
C ALA A 495 -8.67 31.86 -5.55
N LYS A 496 -7.98 31.15 -6.46
CA LYS A 496 -8.61 30.19 -7.38
C LYS A 496 -9.17 28.96 -6.66
N PHE A 497 -8.42 28.36 -5.74
CA PHE A 497 -8.88 27.20 -4.97
C PHE A 497 -10.02 27.54 -4.01
N LEU A 498 -10.04 28.75 -3.44
CA LEU A 498 -11.20 29.25 -2.70
C LEU A 498 -12.45 29.29 -3.61
N ALA A 499 -12.32 29.84 -4.82
CA ALA A 499 -13.43 29.93 -5.77
C ALA A 499 -13.97 28.54 -6.16
N HIS A 500 -13.08 27.58 -6.46
CA HIS A 500 -13.48 26.20 -6.77
C HIS A 500 -14.19 25.54 -5.59
N PHE A 501 -13.64 25.63 -4.38
CA PHE A 501 -14.28 25.06 -3.19
C PHE A 501 -15.70 25.59 -3.00
N LEU A 502 -15.90 26.90 -3.10
CA LEU A 502 -17.21 27.53 -2.99
C LEU A 502 -18.18 27.04 -4.09
N GLY A 503 -17.69 26.90 -5.33
CA GLY A 503 -18.48 26.38 -6.45
C GLY A 503 -18.97 24.95 -6.23
N ILE A 504 -18.06 24.06 -5.78
CA ILE A 504 -18.37 22.66 -5.45
C ILE A 504 -19.37 22.59 -4.30
N ALA A 505 -19.14 23.37 -3.24
CA ALA A 505 -20.04 23.42 -2.09
C ALA A 505 -21.46 23.85 -2.48
N ARG A 506 -21.59 24.86 -3.35
CA ARG A 506 -22.89 25.27 -3.89
C ARG A 506 -23.54 24.17 -4.71
N ALA A 507 -22.77 23.50 -5.57
CA ALA A 507 -23.28 22.42 -6.39
C ALA A 507 -23.85 21.29 -5.52
N MET A 508 -23.07 20.83 -4.54
CA MET A 508 -23.49 19.81 -3.58
C MET A 508 -24.68 20.22 -2.74
N ASN A 509 -24.86 21.51 -2.44
CA ASN A 509 -25.85 21.94 -1.47
C ASN A 509 -27.15 22.50 -2.05
N SER A 510 -27.13 22.96 -3.30
CA SER A 510 -28.23 23.76 -3.88
C SER A 510 -28.52 23.49 -5.36
N LEU A 511 -27.65 22.81 -6.12
CA LEU A 511 -27.90 22.59 -7.55
C LEU A 511 -29.20 21.81 -7.78
N GLY A 512 -30.05 22.28 -8.70
CA GLY A 512 -31.37 21.67 -8.93
C GLY A 512 -32.32 21.75 -7.73
N GLY A 513 -32.08 22.65 -6.77
CA GLY A 513 -32.90 22.89 -5.58
C GLY A 513 -32.20 22.48 -4.29
N THR A 514 -31.73 21.24 -4.19
CA THR A 514 -31.12 20.69 -2.96
C THR A 514 -29.69 20.19 -3.14
N GLY A 515 -29.14 20.20 -4.36
CA GLY A 515 -27.88 19.52 -4.66
C GLY A 515 -27.99 18.04 -4.30
N LEU A 516 -26.93 17.46 -3.73
CA LEU A 516 -26.88 16.06 -3.28
C LEU A 516 -27.43 15.86 -1.86
N TRP A 517 -27.96 16.90 -1.23
CA TRP A 517 -28.59 16.84 0.08
C TRP A 517 -30.07 16.44 -0.03
N ASP A 518 -30.50 15.48 0.80
CA ASP A 518 -31.90 15.15 1.00
C ASP A 518 -32.37 15.77 2.32
N ASP A 519 -33.32 16.72 2.27
CA ASP A 519 -33.83 17.42 3.45
C ASP A 519 -34.76 16.57 4.32
N ALA A 520 -35.43 15.56 3.76
CA ALA A 520 -36.32 14.70 4.53
C ALA A 520 -35.50 13.78 5.43
N ASP A 521 -34.49 13.15 4.87
CA ASP A 521 -33.53 12.37 5.64
C ASP A 521 -32.60 13.32 6.42
N GLY A 522 -31.97 14.27 5.79
CA GLY A 522 -30.88 15.07 6.37
C GLY A 522 -29.54 14.39 6.18
N PHE A 523 -29.30 13.91 4.97
CA PHE A 523 -28.11 13.16 4.59
C PHE A 523 -27.73 13.48 3.14
N TYR A 524 -26.47 13.24 2.77
CA TYR A 524 -26.02 13.34 1.39
C TYR A 524 -26.16 11.99 0.69
N TYR A 525 -26.62 12.01 -0.56
CA TYR A 525 -26.80 10.81 -1.38
C TYR A 525 -26.33 11.06 -2.80
N ASP A 526 -25.89 9.99 -3.46
CA ASP A 526 -25.72 10.00 -4.91
C ASP A 526 -27.06 10.25 -5.60
N LYS A 527 -27.00 10.81 -6.81
CA LYS A 527 -28.17 10.95 -7.69
C LYS A 527 -27.96 10.18 -8.97
N MET A 528 -28.90 9.31 -9.28
CA MET A 528 -28.96 8.64 -10.56
C MET A 528 -29.83 9.43 -11.53
N TRP A 529 -29.31 9.67 -12.73
CA TRP A 529 -30.02 10.35 -13.81
C TRP A 529 -30.43 9.38 -14.91
N GLN A 530 -31.71 9.39 -15.24
CA GLN A 530 -32.27 8.66 -16.38
C GLN A 530 -33.07 9.63 -17.24
N GLY A 531 -32.49 10.05 -18.37
CA GLY A 531 -32.99 11.19 -19.13
C GLY A 531 -32.95 12.46 -18.27
N ASP A 532 -34.07 13.18 -18.17
CA ASP A 532 -34.18 14.41 -17.36
C ASP A 532 -34.65 14.13 -15.91
N HIS A 533 -34.73 12.87 -15.50
CA HIS A 533 -35.19 12.49 -14.17
C HIS A 533 -34.04 12.10 -13.25
N ALA A 534 -33.92 12.79 -12.12
CA ALA A 534 -32.95 12.50 -11.08
C ALA A 534 -33.60 11.79 -9.89
N THR A 535 -33.04 10.64 -9.49
CA THR A 535 -33.47 9.86 -8.33
C THR A 535 -32.34 9.77 -7.30
N PRO A 536 -32.55 10.20 -6.05
CA PRO A 536 -31.56 10.02 -4.99
C PRO A 536 -31.45 8.54 -4.60
N LEU A 537 -30.23 8.02 -4.58
CA LEU A 537 -29.92 6.67 -4.09
C LEU A 537 -29.80 6.72 -2.56
N ARG A 538 -30.92 6.49 -1.86
CA ARG A 538 -31.02 6.62 -0.40
C ARG A 538 -30.37 5.47 0.38
N VAL A 539 -29.09 5.23 0.09
CA VAL A 539 -28.22 4.31 0.83
C VAL A 539 -27.36 5.12 1.79
N ARG A 540 -27.61 4.96 3.09
CA ARG A 540 -26.84 5.59 4.18
C ARG A 540 -25.55 4.82 4.39
N SER A 541 -24.54 5.15 3.60
CA SER A 541 -23.18 4.63 3.72
C SER A 541 -22.16 5.75 3.98
N LEU A 542 -20.88 5.38 4.11
CA LEU A 542 -19.77 6.35 4.23
C LEU A 542 -19.74 7.39 3.11
N VAL A 543 -20.29 7.07 1.93
CA VAL A 543 -20.43 8.00 0.81
C VAL A 543 -21.07 9.32 1.25
N GLY A 544 -22.16 9.26 2.03
CA GLY A 544 -22.85 10.45 2.54
C GLY A 544 -22.17 11.12 3.74
N LEU A 545 -21.11 10.51 4.28
CA LEU A 545 -20.29 11.03 5.38
C LEU A 545 -18.99 11.70 4.90
N ILE A 546 -18.47 11.35 3.71
CA ILE A 546 -17.28 11.97 3.12
C ILE A 546 -17.35 13.51 3.02
N PRO A 547 -18.53 14.15 2.79
CA PRO A 547 -18.64 15.61 2.86
C PRO A 547 -18.14 16.24 4.18
N LEU A 548 -18.08 15.48 5.28
CA LEU A 548 -17.52 15.94 6.56
C LEU A 548 -15.99 16.16 6.51
N PHE A 549 -15.27 15.48 5.61
CA PHE A 549 -13.82 15.60 5.49
C PHE A 549 -13.40 16.92 4.85
N ALA A 550 -14.23 17.47 3.98
CA ALA A 550 -14.02 18.75 3.31
C ALA A 550 -14.27 19.92 4.27
N ALA A 551 -13.34 20.13 5.19
CA ALA A 551 -13.33 21.23 6.15
C ALA A 551 -11.93 21.85 6.26
N GLU A 552 -11.82 23.17 6.16
CA GLU A 552 -10.56 23.91 6.27
C GLU A 552 -10.77 25.21 7.05
N ALA A 553 -9.82 25.57 7.92
CA ALA A 553 -9.91 26.76 8.76
C ALA A 553 -8.80 27.75 8.39
N ILE A 554 -9.18 28.93 7.93
CA ILE A 554 -8.22 29.99 7.57
C ILE A 554 -8.10 30.97 8.73
N ALA A 555 -6.88 31.19 9.20
CA ALA A 555 -6.62 32.15 10.28
C ALA A 555 -6.68 33.61 9.78
N PRO A 556 -7.13 34.57 10.61
CA PRO A 556 -7.15 35.98 10.29
C PRO A 556 -5.75 36.51 10.00
N ALA A 557 -4.74 36.01 10.74
CA ALA A 557 -3.35 36.32 10.49
C ALA A 557 -2.91 35.94 9.05
N ASP A 558 -3.44 34.85 8.51
CA ASP A 558 -3.18 34.46 7.11
C ASP A 558 -3.88 35.42 6.13
N LEU A 559 -5.11 35.82 6.41
CA LEU A 559 -5.82 36.81 5.59
C LEU A 559 -5.18 38.21 5.66
N GLU A 560 -4.62 38.59 6.79
CA GLU A 560 -3.86 39.83 6.94
C GLU A 560 -2.55 39.79 6.16
N ALA A 561 -1.84 38.65 6.18
CA ALA A 561 -0.59 38.45 5.46
C ALA A 561 -0.78 38.32 3.94
N LEU A 562 -1.97 37.88 3.49
CA LEU A 562 -2.27 37.57 2.08
C LEU A 562 -3.36 38.50 1.52
N PRO A 563 -3.03 39.75 1.15
CA PRO A 563 -4.01 40.75 0.76
C PRO A 563 -4.87 40.35 -0.46
N ALA A 564 -4.31 39.64 -1.45
CA ALA A 564 -5.08 39.21 -2.61
C ALA A 564 -6.18 38.19 -2.24
N LEU A 565 -5.88 37.27 -1.30
CA LEU A 565 -6.87 36.32 -0.79
C LEU A 565 -7.98 37.03 -0.01
N ARG A 566 -7.61 37.97 0.87
CA ARG A 566 -8.57 38.80 1.62
C ARG A 566 -9.47 39.60 0.70
N ASP A 567 -8.91 40.25 -0.31
CA ASP A 567 -9.67 41.08 -1.24
C ASP A 567 -10.59 40.22 -2.12
N ARG A 568 -10.18 39.00 -2.48
CA ARG A 568 -11.05 38.03 -3.16
C ARG A 568 -12.21 37.57 -2.29
N LEU A 569 -11.97 37.27 -1.01
CA LEU A 569 -13.03 36.92 -0.06
C LEU A 569 -14.05 38.06 0.08
N ARG A 570 -13.56 39.31 0.18
CA ARG A 570 -14.43 40.49 0.18
C ARG A 570 -15.26 40.59 -1.10
N TRP A 571 -14.64 40.36 -2.26
CA TRP A 571 -15.33 40.37 -3.53
C TRP A 571 -16.49 39.36 -3.56
N PHE A 572 -16.28 38.12 -3.09
CA PHE A 572 -17.34 37.12 -3.01
C PHE A 572 -18.47 37.53 -2.05
N ARG A 573 -18.14 38.16 -0.90
CA ARG A 573 -19.15 38.70 0.03
C ARG A 573 -20.03 39.77 -0.60
N GLU A 574 -19.44 40.63 -1.42
CA GLU A 574 -20.14 41.75 -2.04
C GLU A 574 -20.93 41.36 -3.30
N HIS A 575 -20.40 40.42 -4.11
CA HIS A 575 -20.93 40.13 -5.45
C HIS A 575 -21.62 38.76 -5.57
N GLU A 576 -21.29 37.80 -4.71
CA GLU A 576 -21.79 36.42 -4.75
C GLU A 576 -22.26 35.94 -3.35
N PRO A 577 -23.13 36.70 -2.65
CA PRO A 577 -23.53 36.37 -1.27
C PRO A 577 -24.25 35.02 -1.15
N GLU A 578 -24.97 34.59 -2.20
CA GLU A 578 -25.64 33.30 -2.26
C GLU A 578 -24.65 32.12 -2.29
N LEU A 579 -23.50 32.30 -2.95
CA LEU A 579 -22.42 31.32 -2.99
C LEU A 579 -21.86 31.07 -1.58
N LEU A 580 -21.66 32.13 -0.81
CA LEU A 580 -21.16 32.02 0.57
C LEU A 580 -22.19 31.46 1.53
N ALA A 581 -23.48 31.75 1.31
CA ALA A 581 -24.57 31.18 2.10
C ALA A 581 -24.71 29.65 1.92
N SER A 582 -24.21 29.11 0.81
CA SER A 582 -24.24 27.68 0.49
C SER A 582 -23.11 26.88 1.15
N VAL A 583 -22.23 27.52 1.92
CA VAL A 583 -21.13 26.91 2.67
C VAL A 583 -21.35 27.21 4.15
N ALA A 584 -20.78 26.44 5.09
CA ALA A 584 -20.60 26.98 6.44
C ALA A 584 -19.51 28.06 6.44
N CYS A 585 -19.71 29.14 5.69
CA CYS A 585 -18.91 30.36 5.78
C CYS A 585 -19.36 31.07 7.06
N LEU A 586 -18.93 30.56 8.21
CA LEU A 586 -19.12 31.27 9.46
C LEU A 586 -18.23 32.51 9.38
N ASP A 587 -18.86 33.68 9.41
CA ASP A 587 -18.19 34.90 9.82
C ASP A 587 -17.78 34.67 11.28
N ALA A 588 -16.60 34.06 11.42
CA ALA A 588 -15.97 33.62 12.65
C ALA A 588 -16.53 32.39 13.39
N ASP A 589 -15.62 31.70 14.07
CA ASP A 589 -15.95 30.84 15.21
C ASP A 589 -16.71 31.62 16.30
N ALA A 590 -17.06 30.98 17.42
CA ALA A 590 -17.72 31.63 18.54
C ALA A 590 -16.96 32.86 19.13
N ARG A 591 -15.73 33.12 18.69
CA ARG A 591 -14.84 34.19 19.17
C ARG A 591 -14.52 35.29 18.15
N GLY A 592 -14.87 35.17 16.88
CA GLY A 592 -14.50 36.20 15.89
C GLY A 592 -13.29 35.81 15.01
N GLU A 593 -12.73 34.61 15.16
CA GLU A 593 -11.30 34.40 14.91
C GLU A 593 -10.94 33.50 13.74
N HIS A 594 -11.84 32.85 13.00
CA HIS A 594 -11.45 31.98 11.87
C HIS A 594 -12.53 31.93 10.79
N LEU A 595 -12.14 31.92 9.51
CA LEU A 595 -13.03 31.54 8.42
C LEU A 595 -13.03 30.01 8.30
N LEU A 596 -14.14 29.37 8.64
CA LEU A 596 -14.35 27.95 8.36
C LEU A 596 -14.90 27.80 6.93
N LEU A 597 -14.30 26.90 6.18
CA LEU A 597 -14.80 26.43 4.89
C LEU A 597 -15.23 24.98 5.10
N SER A 598 -16.52 24.68 5.05
CA SER A 598 -17.00 23.30 5.08
C SER A 598 -18.21 23.08 4.19
N ILE A 599 -18.30 21.88 3.61
CA ILE A 599 -19.44 21.48 2.77
C ILE A 599 -20.75 21.49 3.57
N PRO A 600 -20.91 20.72 4.66
CA PRO A 600 -22.13 20.81 5.46
C PRO A 600 -22.21 22.16 6.16
N THR A 601 -23.35 22.84 6.05
CA THR A 601 -23.70 23.96 6.95
C THR A 601 -23.87 23.43 8.38
N ARG A 602 -23.82 24.31 9.38
CA ARG A 602 -24.02 23.92 10.79
C ARG A 602 -25.26 23.03 10.99
N GLY A 603 -26.41 23.44 10.44
CA GLY A 603 -27.66 22.67 10.57
C GLY A 603 -27.58 21.29 9.90
N ARG A 604 -26.88 21.18 8.77
CA ARG A 604 -26.65 19.88 8.10
C ARG A 604 -25.68 19.01 8.90
N LEU A 605 -24.61 19.59 9.43
CA LEU A 605 -23.65 18.90 10.29
C LEU A 605 -24.34 18.30 11.52
N GLU A 606 -25.15 19.09 12.24
CA GLU A 606 -25.91 18.61 13.40
C GLU A 606 -26.81 17.41 13.04
N ARG A 607 -27.46 17.44 11.87
CA ARG A 607 -28.31 16.34 11.38
C ARG A 607 -27.50 15.09 10.98
N ILE A 608 -26.34 15.27 10.36
CA ILE A 608 -25.45 14.15 10.01
C ILE A 608 -24.90 13.50 11.28
N LEU A 609 -24.44 14.30 12.25
CA LEU A 609 -23.90 13.80 13.52
C LEU A 609 -24.93 13.02 14.32
N ALA A 610 -26.21 13.43 14.27
CA ALA A 610 -27.29 12.67 14.89
C ALA A 610 -27.39 11.23 14.37
N ARG A 611 -27.06 10.98 13.09
CA ARG A 611 -26.96 9.62 12.53
C ARG A 611 -25.62 8.95 12.80
N LEU A 612 -24.53 9.68 12.59
CA LEU A 612 -23.17 9.16 12.73
C LEU A 612 -22.94 8.58 14.13
N LEU A 613 -23.47 9.26 15.14
CA LEU A 613 -23.31 8.92 16.55
C LEU A 613 -24.42 8.00 17.09
N ASP A 614 -25.37 7.58 16.25
CA ASP A 614 -26.45 6.67 16.65
C ASP A 614 -25.97 5.20 16.59
N PRO A 615 -26.01 4.46 17.72
CA PRO A 615 -25.67 3.04 17.75
C PRO A 615 -26.53 2.14 16.86
N ALA A 616 -27.75 2.57 16.54
CA ALA A 616 -28.68 1.89 15.63
C ALA A 616 -28.38 2.15 14.16
N GLU A 617 -27.52 3.12 13.84
CA GLU A 617 -27.11 3.47 12.48
C GLU A 617 -25.60 3.19 12.32
N PHE A 618 -24.75 4.21 12.48
CA PHE A 618 -23.33 4.14 12.16
C PHE A 618 -22.42 3.81 13.35
N LEU A 619 -22.74 4.25 14.56
CA LEU A 619 -21.82 4.06 15.69
C LEU A 619 -21.86 2.61 16.18
N SER A 620 -20.69 2.02 16.39
CA SER A 620 -20.56 0.71 17.01
C SER A 620 -19.56 0.79 18.18
N PRO A 621 -19.50 -0.24 19.04
CA PRO A 621 -18.45 -0.36 20.04
C PRO A 621 -17.02 -0.40 19.46
N TYR A 622 -16.89 -0.59 18.15
CA TYR A 622 -15.61 -0.75 17.44
C TYR A 622 -15.29 0.42 16.49
N GLY A 623 -16.14 1.47 16.45
CA GLY A 623 -15.99 2.61 15.54
C GLY A 623 -17.19 2.82 14.63
N VAL A 624 -16.99 3.64 13.59
CA VAL A 624 -18.02 4.02 12.61
C VAL A 624 -18.15 2.93 11.55
N ARG A 625 -19.37 2.43 11.32
CA ARG A 625 -19.67 1.43 10.27
C ARG A 625 -19.57 2.05 8.88
N SER A 626 -19.22 1.24 7.88
CA SER A 626 -19.22 1.66 6.47
C SER A 626 -20.62 1.85 5.89
N LEU A 627 -21.60 1.13 6.43
CA LEU A 627 -23.00 1.14 6.06
C LEU A 627 -23.87 1.20 7.33
N SER A 628 -24.99 1.92 7.27
CA SER A 628 -25.94 1.98 8.40
C SER A 628 -26.46 0.60 8.76
N ARG A 629 -26.50 0.31 10.07
CA ARG A 629 -27.06 -0.93 10.62
C ARG A 629 -28.56 -1.09 10.34
N THR A 630 -29.29 -0.01 10.04
CA THR A 630 -30.73 -0.08 9.68
C THR A 630 -31.00 -1.04 8.52
N TYR A 631 -30.05 -1.19 7.60
CA TYR A 631 -30.22 -2.09 6.44
C TYR A 631 -30.13 -3.59 6.79
N ALA A 632 -29.72 -3.95 8.02
CA ALA A 632 -29.81 -5.34 8.49
C ALA A 632 -31.27 -5.80 8.61
N ASP A 633 -32.17 -4.89 9.03
CA ASP A 633 -33.60 -5.19 9.22
C ASP A 633 -34.45 -4.71 8.04
N ALA A 634 -33.99 -3.68 7.33
CA ALA A 634 -34.71 -3.08 6.20
C ALA A 634 -33.75 -2.82 5.03
N PRO A 635 -33.38 -3.86 4.24
CA PRO A 635 -32.48 -3.71 3.10
C PRO A 635 -32.98 -2.64 2.12
N PHE A 636 -32.03 -1.91 1.52
CA PHE A 636 -32.37 -0.98 0.45
C PHE A 636 -32.79 -1.76 -0.80
N VAL A 637 -33.94 -1.40 -1.39
CA VAL A 637 -34.46 -2.01 -2.61
C VAL A 637 -34.71 -0.90 -3.62
N MET A 638 -34.24 -1.13 -4.85
CA MET A 638 -34.50 -0.29 -6.01
C MET A 638 -35.22 -1.11 -7.06
N GLU A 639 -36.39 -0.63 -7.49
CA GLU A 639 -37.25 -1.28 -8.49
C GLU A 639 -36.88 -0.93 -9.93
#